data_AF-Q4Q0V2-F1
#
_entry.id   AF-Q4Q0V2-F1
#
_cell.length_a   1.000
_cell.length_b   1.000
_cell.length_c   1.000
_cell.angle_alpha   90.00
_cell.angle_beta   90.00
_cell.angle_gamma   90.00
#
_symmetry.space_group_name_H-M   'P 1'
#
loop_
_entity.id
_entity.type
_entity.pdbx_description
1 polymer ?
#
loop_
_entity_poly.entity_id
_entity_poly.type
_entity_poly.pdbx_seq_one_letter_code
_entity_poly.pdbx_strand_id
1 'polypeptide(L)'
;MWLNAARQCVRSYTSDATAQLTHFSSAARKQPRATASIVPAGTARCYATGPAGTDNVAGVSPASAAKGKAGSSPVSSKTKSSRFVRTYGNAPPPAASSADSDGGDIPQGEADARWPALHANLSAPPGLTSAASVAAYVQRLQSLLRHGRHPFVRACAVHELGKILLPSVKGVDGATVLLLLQTLRMADADGAMPLVQDATTWMGLHGFHLTPPQMTTAIELLLHFDRSVARELAVALVQRTPQCTLFSFSTARVVPILTAMLPTLTYGRNTNLALQSIAQVEQARENNVIAAEGLRDGCMSDELLSVSSGSLAQLLRALWAFRRANQGLYSKATATEWRSLEEAACRILATPEKCAEVSLADLINVVVDLNQWREQRNDLDSAETAVDNAQGQLFTALLLRLDAITERLRRCSPEPSERGSILPESLRMSDISVAWSHCLAHTATRGPSRDFPSLADSGDGADAAGAFVTALQALQAALWGVVAARCSAESPNIDAVQLAAFMCSELVVSWMTHAHQARDEALAQEAGDDLSAVLPDLASLIPEATLRGVIDGISAQLLADSITWTPQMVRQAVTLLGNSRDPAHRARAVELARKWYRQLQSRSQEGERLQPIELLAFFVPTLLQEEKKGVAQAVRASLSRWSVAEVLYFFSEIAMHGGRAGGVESMTVLRDSGKLLGVYAAKASAPQLVGLVECYGLAQVRSDDFCEAVASRVSELLRTTVADASREKTYLSAAPPTTASESQANSFAAGEQPAVQTEPAAANSERPGPTTSSGVTIAQLARLLRSLALMETRKVTPFIDAVHSITRAADADQGTAEQITQLIAAYAKMLIWCYPVLRALAERLLRMDKSEVTLSHLVTAQLALLRMDVTLPSFTARFYEELSQMYKPGAGQSRVSAAGRVSLHDMVVQLSILARLRGHPSETPIDDAVAEVLIERIVAHSDHLKVDEVAEVLLSLSRLGKGNSAAFGSLHVRTLGMLPKSPPRVMAHVVEAYALAGRGDDTELFTLVADRTVAMRHEMASVTIASVLASFAKAGVRNDRLFIEVIPRVRHVATYGTPRDVVNVVSAYAAVNLWHYKLFARLADRAIQLRADFRTPEVVALLKAYATVQMRYDRLFTEFAPRIQTLVHLLSPADLAAIVSSYAQLDIRCPPVWKATAAQAVTVARSFSLEDAETLLEGYASQSYFNQECVSALTERFPELANISYGLAETLAEGNERSSSGSDGSESERRGQTETSQGV
;
A
#
# COMPACT_ATOMS: atom_id res chain seq x y z
N MET A 1 -32.58 48.32 -1.19
CA MET A 1 -33.76 47.61 -0.66
C MET A 1 -33.44 46.22 -0.09
N TRP A 2 -32.17 45.82 0.09
CA TRP A 2 -31.76 44.53 0.68
C TRP A 2 -31.06 44.66 2.05
N LEU A 3 -31.13 45.84 2.68
CA LEU A 3 -30.49 46.11 3.99
C LEU A 3 -31.48 46.18 5.18
N ASN A 4 -32.77 45.93 4.95
CA ASN A 4 -33.82 46.07 5.98
C ASN A 4 -34.38 44.75 6.53
N ALA A 5 -33.90 43.59 6.06
CA ALA A 5 -34.37 42.28 6.54
C ALA A 5 -33.56 41.71 7.73
N ALA A 6 -32.37 42.25 8.02
CA ALA A 6 -31.46 41.72 9.05
C ALA A 6 -31.53 42.47 10.41
N ARG A 7 -32.62 43.21 10.68
CA ARG A 7 -32.79 44.03 11.90
C ARG A 7 -33.98 43.64 12.80
N GLN A 8 -34.64 42.51 12.53
CA GLN A 8 -35.77 42.03 13.32
C GLN A 8 -35.64 40.53 13.64
N CYS A 9 -34.79 40.17 14.63
CA CYS A 9 -34.91 38.93 15.41
C CYS A 9 -33.97 38.86 16.63
N VAL A 10 -33.86 39.95 17.43
CA VAL A 10 -33.20 39.91 18.76
C VAL A 10 -33.98 40.76 19.75
N ARG A 11 -35.07 40.21 20.32
CA ARG A 11 -35.77 40.73 21.51
C ARG A 11 -36.62 39.66 22.22
N SER A 12 -36.01 38.89 23.13
CA SER A 12 -36.71 38.32 24.30
C SER A 12 -35.75 37.58 25.26
N TYR A 13 -35.53 38.15 26.46
CA TYR A 13 -35.28 37.45 27.75
C TYR A 13 -34.08 36.48 27.90
N THR A 14 -33.29 36.43 29.00
CA THR A 14 -33.11 37.34 30.16
C THR A 14 -31.69 37.19 30.76
N SER A 15 -31.38 37.96 31.80
CA SER A 15 -30.07 38.03 32.47
C SER A 15 -29.68 36.81 33.31
N ASP A 16 -28.37 36.56 33.42
CA ASP A 16 -27.55 36.45 34.64
C ASP A 16 -26.22 35.73 34.26
N ALA A 17 -25.01 36.10 34.69
CA ALA A 17 -24.57 37.14 35.62
C ALA A 17 -23.24 37.79 35.17
N THR A 18 -22.87 38.91 35.80
CA THR A 18 -21.71 39.77 35.49
C THR A 18 -20.45 39.47 36.31
N ALA A 19 -19.29 39.32 35.66
CA ALA A 19 -17.92 39.60 36.16
C ALA A 19 -16.89 39.08 35.12
N GLN A 20 -15.80 39.75 34.73
CA GLN A 20 -15.27 41.10 34.99
C GLN A 20 -14.63 41.63 33.69
N LEU A 21 -14.72 42.94 33.48
CA LEU A 21 -14.06 43.65 32.38
C LEU A 21 -12.80 44.33 32.93
N THR A 22 -11.68 44.26 32.20
CA THR A 22 -10.71 45.32 31.84
C THR A 22 -9.26 44.82 31.82
N HIS A 23 -8.58 44.95 30.67
CA HIS A 23 -7.45 45.89 30.58
C HIS A 23 -6.99 46.18 29.14
N PHE A 24 -6.67 47.46 28.94
CA PHE A 24 -5.87 48.11 27.89
C PHE A 24 -6.24 48.06 26.40
N SER A 25 -6.37 49.29 25.89
CA SER A 25 -6.47 49.68 24.50
C SER A 25 -5.16 50.30 23.98
N SER A 26 -5.12 50.47 22.66
CA SER A 26 -4.34 51.47 21.91
C SER A 26 -2.87 51.18 21.54
N ALA A 27 -2.64 51.11 20.23
CA ALA A 27 -1.75 52.03 19.53
C ALA A 27 -2.14 52.09 18.04
N ALA A 28 -2.39 53.30 17.51
CA ALA A 28 -2.70 53.52 16.09
C ALA A 28 -1.84 54.64 15.52
N ARG A 29 -1.15 54.39 14.38
CA ARG A 29 -0.44 55.33 13.49
C ARG A 29 0.10 54.50 12.30
N LYS A 30 0.20 54.97 11.04
CA LYS A 30 -0.43 56.11 10.35
C LYS A 30 -0.37 55.85 8.82
N GLN A 31 -1.21 56.58 8.08
CA GLN A 31 -1.34 56.67 6.61
C GLN A 31 -0.04 57.07 5.84
N PRO A 32 0.03 57.05 4.47
CA PRO A 32 -1.07 57.32 3.53
C PRO A 32 -1.21 56.51 2.21
N ARG A 33 -2.41 56.63 1.60
CA ARG A 33 -2.68 56.42 0.16
C ARG A 33 -2.43 57.72 -0.61
N ALA A 34 -2.05 57.61 -1.88
CA ALA A 34 -2.22 58.66 -2.89
C ALA A 34 -3.27 58.24 -3.93
N THR A 35 -3.98 59.21 -4.52
CA THR A 35 -5.18 59.05 -5.37
C THR A 35 -5.00 59.54 -6.81
N ALA A 36 -5.67 58.86 -7.77
CA ALA A 36 -6.28 59.32 -9.06
C ALA A 36 -5.98 58.32 -10.22
N SER A 37 -6.78 58.16 -11.30
CA SER A 37 -8.19 58.50 -11.63
C SER A 37 -8.68 57.52 -12.74
N ILE A 38 -9.96 57.11 -12.80
CA ILE A 38 -11.05 57.64 -13.66
C ILE A 38 -10.53 58.06 -15.06
N VAL A 39 -10.93 57.44 -16.20
CA VAL A 39 -12.28 57.37 -16.83
C VAL A 39 -12.51 56.03 -17.57
N PRO A 40 -13.76 55.50 -17.66
CA PRO A 40 -14.10 54.30 -18.42
C PRO A 40 -14.79 54.56 -19.79
N ALA A 41 -14.64 53.61 -20.72
CA ALA A 41 -15.52 53.33 -21.85
C ALA A 41 -15.38 51.83 -22.20
N GLY A 42 -16.39 51.08 -22.66
CA GLY A 42 -17.77 51.41 -22.97
C GLY A 42 -18.27 50.56 -24.14
N THR A 43 -19.44 49.93 -24.03
CA THR A 43 -20.14 49.09 -25.06
C THR A 43 -19.48 47.73 -25.42
N ALA A 44 -20.14 46.79 -26.11
CA ALA A 44 -21.49 46.21 -25.94
C ALA A 44 -21.63 44.93 -26.81
N ARG A 45 -22.47 43.98 -26.38
CA ARG A 45 -23.17 42.91 -27.13
C ARG A 45 -22.98 42.82 -28.67
N CYS A 46 -22.74 41.62 -29.22
CA CYS A 46 -23.78 40.68 -29.70
C CYS A 46 -23.24 39.45 -30.48
N TYR A 47 -24.11 38.45 -30.67
CA TYR A 47 -23.96 37.29 -31.57
C TYR A 47 -23.95 37.70 -33.06
N ALA A 48 -23.28 36.92 -33.94
CA ALA A 48 -23.94 36.08 -34.98
C ALA A 48 -22.98 35.54 -36.07
N THR A 49 -23.26 34.31 -36.53
CA THR A 49 -23.06 33.73 -37.90
C THR A 49 -21.71 33.83 -38.64
N GLY A 50 -21.24 32.70 -39.19
CA GLY A 50 -20.10 32.65 -40.13
C GLY A 50 -20.50 32.86 -41.59
N PRO A 51 -19.65 32.46 -42.55
CA PRO A 51 -20.19 31.83 -43.76
C PRO A 51 -19.42 30.58 -44.23
N ALA A 52 -20.04 29.83 -45.14
CA ALA A 52 -19.45 28.71 -45.85
C ALA A 52 -18.66 29.17 -47.09
N GLY A 53 -17.77 28.30 -47.59
CA GLY A 53 -17.12 28.43 -48.89
C GLY A 53 -16.94 27.05 -49.51
N THR A 54 -17.68 26.77 -50.59
CA THR A 54 -17.58 25.57 -51.41
C THR A 54 -16.65 25.82 -52.59
N ASP A 55 -15.94 24.80 -53.07
CA ASP A 55 -15.77 24.64 -54.51
C ASP A 55 -15.61 23.17 -54.94
N ASN A 56 -16.08 22.87 -56.15
CA ASN A 56 -16.16 21.52 -56.73
C ASN A 56 -14.96 21.20 -57.63
N VAL A 57 -14.77 19.92 -57.99
CA VAL A 57 -14.82 19.45 -59.40
C VAL A 57 -14.84 17.91 -59.47
N ALA A 58 -15.57 17.40 -60.47
CA ALA A 58 -15.83 16.02 -60.94
C ALA A 58 -14.90 14.85 -60.52
N GLY A 59 -15.36 13.59 -60.44
CA GLY A 59 -16.69 13.02 -60.74
C GLY A 59 -16.71 12.08 -61.96
N VAL A 60 -16.62 10.76 -61.74
CA VAL A 60 -17.05 9.70 -62.67
C VAL A 60 -17.62 8.51 -61.87
N SER A 61 -18.72 7.93 -62.36
CA SER A 61 -19.40 6.70 -61.91
C SER A 61 -19.84 5.93 -63.20
N PRO A 62 -20.53 4.77 -63.19
CA PRO A 62 -20.89 3.84 -62.10
C PRO A 62 -20.68 2.33 -62.48
N ALA A 63 -21.34 1.41 -61.75
CA ALA A 63 -21.74 0.03 -62.16
C ALA A 63 -20.63 -1.06 -62.27
N SER A 64 -20.87 -2.38 -62.05
CA SER A 64 -22.01 -3.11 -61.45
C SER A 64 -21.61 -4.53 -60.97
N ALA A 65 -22.46 -5.12 -60.11
CA ALA A 65 -22.84 -6.55 -60.07
C ALA A 65 -21.82 -7.71 -59.83
N ALA A 66 -21.97 -8.32 -58.65
CA ALA A 66 -22.31 -9.75 -58.45
C ALA A 66 -21.24 -10.89 -58.41
N LYS A 67 -21.57 -11.89 -57.55
CA LYS A 67 -21.10 -13.30 -57.48
C LYS A 67 -19.65 -13.62 -57.02
N GLY A 68 -19.53 -13.98 -55.73
CA GLY A 68 -19.64 -15.40 -55.33
C GLY A 68 -18.38 -16.24 -55.04
N LYS A 69 -18.56 -17.21 -54.12
CA LYS A 69 -17.78 -18.43 -53.83
C LYS A 69 -16.40 -18.34 -53.11
N ALA A 70 -16.43 -18.77 -51.85
CA ALA A 70 -15.79 -20.00 -51.30
C ALA A 70 -14.35 -20.42 -51.68
N GLY A 71 -13.61 -20.86 -50.65
CA GLY A 71 -12.32 -21.57 -50.72
C GLY A 71 -11.29 -20.93 -49.78
N SER A 72 -11.02 -21.39 -48.54
CA SER A 72 -10.52 -22.69 -48.06
C SER A 72 -9.03 -22.97 -48.36
N SER A 73 -8.27 -23.27 -47.29
CA SER A 73 -6.95 -23.92 -47.26
C SER A 73 -5.73 -23.12 -47.81
N PRO A 74 -4.48 -23.61 -47.66
CA PRO A 74 -3.83 -23.88 -46.36
C PRO A 74 -2.40 -23.31 -46.29
N VAL A 75 -1.80 -23.26 -45.09
CA VAL A 75 -0.36 -23.00 -44.93
C VAL A 75 0.39 -24.32 -44.86
N SER A 76 1.25 -24.59 -45.85
CA SER A 76 2.23 -25.68 -45.82
C SER A 76 3.59 -25.18 -46.33
N SER A 77 4.61 -25.86 -45.83
CA SER A 77 6.04 -25.61 -45.95
C SER A 77 6.58 -25.36 -47.37
N LYS A 78 7.68 -24.59 -47.44
CA LYS A 78 8.85 -24.96 -48.27
C LYS A 78 10.14 -24.29 -47.81
N THR A 79 11.19 -25.10 -47.74
CA THR A 79 12.58 -24.72 -47.51
C THR A 79 13.30 -24.43 -48.84
N LYS A 80 14.24 -23.46 -48.84
CA LYS A 80 15.67 -23.65 -49.21
C LYS A 80 16.44 -22.32 -49.42
N SER A 81 17.70 -22.31 -48.97
CA SER A 81 18.89 -21.55 -49.44
C SER A 81 18.73 -20.11 -49.99
N SER A 82 19.56 -19.13 -49.63
CA SER A 82 21.00 -19.19 -49.94
C SER A 82 21.82 -18.06 -49.29
N ARG A 83 22.95 -18.47 -48.69
CA ARG A 83 24.26 -17.80 -48.63
C ARG A 83 24.38 -16.47 -49.40
N PHE A 84 24.57 -15.37 -48.65
CA PHE A 84 25.36 -14.21 -49.11
C PHE A 84 26.32 -13.77 -47.99
N VAL A 85 27.61 -13.82 -48.29
CA VAL A 85 28.67 -13.23 -47.45
C VAL A 85 28.72 -11.74 -47.78
N ARG A 86 28.70 -10.87 -46.76
CA ARG A 86 29.13 -9.48 -46.90
C ARG A 86 30.42 -9.27 -46.12
N THR A 87 31.47 -8.95 -46.87
CA THR A 87 32.74 -8.45 -46.36
C THR A 87 32.54 -7.05 -45.78
N TYR A 88 33.06 -6.82 -44.57
CA TYR A 88 33.30 -5.46 -44.09
C TYR A 88 34.63 -4.98 -44.69
N GLY A 89 34.60 -3.83 -45.38
CA GLY A 89 35.81 -3.18 -45.88
C GLY A 89 36.45 -2.35 -44.77
N ASN A 90 37.75 -2.55 -44.55
CA ASN A 90 38.54 -1.69 -43.69
C ASN A 90 38.73 -0.32 -44.36
N ALA A 91 38.34 0.75 -43.69
CA ALA A 91 38.77 2.11 -44.02
C ALA A 91 39.95 2.51 -43.10
N PRO A 92 41.07 3.04 -43.62
CA PRO A 92 42.18 3.52 -42.79
C PRO A 92 41.83 4.87 -42.14
N PRO A 93 42.47 5.22 -41.01
CA PRO A 93 42.25 6.49 -40.32
C PRO A 93 42.84 7.68 -41.10
N PRO A 94 42.31 8.90 -40.96
CA PRO A 94 42.89 10.10 -41.56
C PRO A 94 44.22 10.47 -40.89
N ALA A 95 45.18 10.91 -41.69
CA ALA A 95 46.50 11.33 -41.22
C ALA A 95 46.45 12.70 -40.53
N ALA A 96 47.28 12.88 -39.51
CA ALA A 96 47.49 14.18 -38.86
C ALA A 96 48.29 15.12 -39.77
N SER A 97 47.85 16.37 -39.89
CA SER A 97 48.59 17.46 -40.53
C SER A 97 49.20 18.37 -39.47
N SER A 98 50.53 18.40 -39.39
CA SER A 98 51.28 19.42 -38.65
C SER A 98 51.24 20.76 -39.36
N ALA A 99 50.97 21.84 -38.64
CA ALA A 99 51.23 23.20 -39.08
C ALA A 99 51.75 24.01 -37.88
N ASP A 100 52.94 24.59 -38.04
CA ASP A 100 53.54 25.47 -37.03
C ASP A 100 52.82 26.82 -36.98
N SER A 101 52.58 27.33 -35.78
CA SER A 101 52.39 28.76 -35.55
C SER A 101 52.90 29.12 -34.16
N ASP A 102 53.99 29.88 -34.14
CA ASP A 102 54.68 30.36 -32.95
C ASP A 102 53.89 31.51 -32.30
N GLY A 103 53.84 31.55 -30.97
CA GLY A 103 52.97 32.47 -30.23
C GLY A 103 52.72 31.99 -28.80
N GLY A 104 53.56 32.43 -27.86
CA GLY A 104 53.58 31.91 -26.50
C GLY A 104 52.42 32.37 -25.63
N ASP A 105 51.71 31.41 -25.05
CA ASP A 105 50.91 31.55 -23.82
C ASP A 105 51.09 30.31 -22.94
N ILE A 106 50.90 30.48 -21.62
CA ILE A 106 51.31 29.52 -20.58
C ILE A 106 50.37 28.28 -20.57
N PRO A 107 50.89 27.04 -20.51
CA PRO A 107 50.05 25.85 -20.70
C PRO A 107 49.24 25.46 -19.45
N GLN A 108 47.92 25.66 -19.49
CA GLN A 108 46.95 24.99 -18.61
C GLN A 108 46.41 23.66 -19.19
N GLY A 109 46.82 23.27 -20.40
CA GLY A 109 46.17 22.21 -21.20
C GLY A 109 46.49 20.73 -20.88
N GLU A 110 47.40 20.41 -19.95
CA GLU A 110 47.77 19.00 -19.68
C GLU A 110 46.70 18.19 -18.92
N ALA A 111 45.76 18.86 -18.23
CA ALA A 111 44.71 18.18 -17.47
C ALA A 111 43.64 17.57 -18.40
N ASP A 112 43.17 18.33 -19.38
CA ASP A 112 42.04 17.93 -20.23
C ASP A 112 42.37 16.78 -21.18
N ALA A 113 43.63 16.67 -21.62
CA ALA A 113 44.10 15.57 -22.46
C ALA A 113 44.10 14.20 -21.76
N ARG A 114 44.12 14.16 -20.41
CA ARG A 114 44.17 12.88 -19.66
C ARG A 114 42.82 12.18 -19.55
N TRP A 115 41.71 12.92 -19.54
CA TRP A 115 40.39 12.35 -19.28
C TRP A 115 39.85 11.44 -20.39
N PRO A 116 40.00 11.73 -21.70
CA PRO A 116 39.59 10.81 -22.77
C PRO A 116 40.31 9.47 -22.71
N ALA A 117 41.62 9.48 -22.41
CA ALA A 117 42.41 8.26 -22.24
C ALA A 117 41.97 7.46 -20.99
N LEU A 118 41.57 8.15 -19.92
CA LEU A 118 41.08 7.52 -18.70
C LEU A 118 39.68 6.91 -18.90
N HIS A 119 38.80 7.58 -19.67
CA HIS A 119 37.49 7.05 -20.06
C HIS A 119 37.61 5.81 -20.96
N ALA A 120 38.53 5.81 -21.92
CA ALA A 120 38.80 4.64 -22.77
C ALA A 120 39.23 3.42 -21.94
N ASN A 121 40.04 3.62 -20.89
CA ASN A 121 40.48 2.56 -19.98
C ASN A 121 39.39 2.05 -19.03
N LEU A 122 38.39 2.88 -18.70
CA LEU A 122 37.24 2.50 -17.87
C LEU A 122 36.15 1.77 -18.67
N SER A 123 35.98 2.10 -19.95
CA SER A 123 34.88 1.59 -20.77
C SER A 123 34.81 0.05 -20.83
N ALA A 124 33.61 -0.50 -20.64
CA ALA A 124 33.38 -1.94 -20.70
C ALA A 124 33.60 -2.48 -22.13
N PRO A 125 34.38 -3.55 -22.32
CA PRO A 125 34.59 -4.12 -23.66
C PRO A 125 33.27 -4.70 -24.21
N PRO A 126 32.96 -4.50 -25.51
CA PRO A 126 31.73 -5.00 -26.09
C PRO A 126 31.69 -6.53 -26.05
N GLY A 127 30.60 -7.10 -25.50
CA GLY A 127 30.37 -8.54 -25.48
C GLY A 127 30.80 -9.29 -24.22
N LEU A 128 30.80 -8.64 -23.04
CA LEU A 128 30.91 -9.29 -21.72
C LEU A 128 29.83 -10.37 -21.50
N THR A 129 30.11 -11.60 -21.95
CA THR A 129 29.15 -12.71 -22.04
C THR A 129 29.59 -13.96 -21.27
N SER A 130 30.86 -14.02 -20.86
CA SER A 130 31.43 -15.10 -20.05
C SER A 130 31.90 -14.60 -18.69
N ALA A 131 31.81 -15.44 -17.66
CA ALA A 131 32.26 -15.11 -16.30
C ALA A 131 33.72 -14.63 -16.26
N ALA A 132 34.62 -15.30 -16.99
CA ALA A 132 36.03 -14.90 -17.09
C ALA A 132 36.23 -13.49 -17.68
N SER A 133 35.44 -13.09 -18.69
CA SER A 133 35.52 -11.74 -19.27
C SER A 133 35.06 -10.67 -18.26
N VAL A 134 34.02 -10.95 -17.48
CA VAL A 134 33.53 -10.07 -16.41
C VAL A 134 34.57 -9.99 -15.29
N ALA A 135 35.10 -11.12 -14.82
CA ALA A 135 36.12 -11.13 -13.76
C ALA A 135 37.37 -10.34 -14.14
N ALA A 136 37.89 -10.50 -15.37
CA ALA A 136 39.06 -9.76 -15.85
C ALA A 136 38.79 -8.24 -15.96
N TYR A 137 37.59 -7.85 -16.42
CA TYR A 137 37.18 -6.45 -16.47
C TYR A 137 37.03 -5.84 -15.06
N VAL A 138 36.38 -6.55 -14.14
CA VAL A 138 36.18 -6.15 -12.75
C VAL A 138 37.53 -6.04 -12.01
N GLN A 139 38.48 -6.94 -12.24
CA GLN A 139 39.86 -6.82 -11.71
C GLN A 139 40.59 -5.57 -12.24
N ARG A 140 40.42 -5.22 -13.52
CA ARG A 140 40.96 -3.98 -14.09
C ARG A 140 40.38 -2.75 -13.39
N LEU A 141 39.07 -2.72 -13.17
CA LEU A 141 38.42 -1.65 -12.39
C LEU A 141 38.93 -1.60 -10.95
N GLN A 142 39.10 -2.73 -10.26
CA GLN A 142 39.69 -2.74 -8.91
C GLN A 142 41.10 -2.12 -8.88
N SER A 143 41.93 -2.39 -9.88
CA SER A 143 43.27 -1.78 -9.99
C SER A 143 43.16 -0.26 -10.11
N LEU A 144 42.31 0.24 -11.02
CA LEU A 144 42.05 1.68 -11.17
C LEU A 144 41.48 2.31 -9.90
N LEU A 145 40.56 1.66 -9.19
CA LEU A 145 39.97 2.13 -7.94
C LEU A 145 40.94 2.11 -6.74
N ARG A 146 41.98 1.26 -6.76
CA ARG A 146 43.06 1.27 -5.74
C ARG A 146 44.01 2.44 -5.92
N HIS A 147 44.29 2.84 -7.16
CA HIS A 147 45.20 3.93 -7.48
C HIS A 147 44.50 5.29 -7.59
N GLY A 148 43.24 5.33 -8.02
CA GLY A 148 42.43 6.53 -8.17
C GLY A 148 41.60 6.86 -6.94
N ARG A 149 42.04 7.84 -6.14
CA ARG A 149 41.22 8.44 -5.07
C ARG A 149 40.14 9.42 -5.57
N HIS A 150 40.16 9.77 -6.86
CA HIS A 150 39.32 10.81 -7.43
C HIS A 150 37.83 10.39 -7.51
N PRO A 151 36.86 11.20 -7.02
CA PRO A 151 35.42 10.86 -7.04
C PRO A 151 34.90 10.50 -8.44
N PHE A 152 35.30 11.26 -9.47
CA PHE A 152 34.97 10.99 -10.88
C PHE A 152 35.29 9.54 -11.32
N VAL A 153 36.44 8.98 -10.92
CA VAL A 153 36.82 7.61 -11.30
C VAL A 153 35.87 6.58 -10.69
N ARG A 154 35.39 6.83 -9.46
CA ARG A 154 34.35 6.01 -8.82
C ARG A 154 33.01 6.15 -9.53
N ALA A 155 32.56 7.37 -9.81
CA ALA A 155 31.30 7.63 -10.52
C ALA A 155 31.27 6.96 -11.91
N CYS A 156 32.35 7.09 -12.68
CA CYS A 156 32.49 6.40 -13.97
C CYS A 156 32.55 4.87 -13.81
N ALA A 157 33.25 4.34 -12.80
CA ALA A 157 33.26 2.90 -12.52
C ALA A 157 31.86 2.38 -12.16
N VAL A 158 31.08 3.10 -11.33
CA VAL A 158 29.68 2.75 -11.04
C VAL A 158 28.82 2.77 -12.31
N HIS A 159 28.96 3.81 -13.16
CA HIS A 159 28.22 3.91 -14.42
C HIS A 159 28.53 2.75 -15.38
N GLU A 160 29.81 2.43 -15.57
CA GLU A 160 30.26 1.33 -16.44
C GLU A 160 29.89 -0.05 -15.88
N LEU A 161 30.03 -0.27 -14.57
CA LEU A 161 29.53 -1.50 -13.92
C LEU A 161 28.03 -1.65 -14.17
N GLY A 162 27.25 -0.58 -14.09
CA GLY A 162 25.81 -0.57 -14.39
C GLY A 162 25.43 -0.96 -15.83
N LYS A 163 26.39 -1.10 -16.75
CA LYS A 163 26.16 -1.64 -18.09
C LYS A 163 26.16 -3.18 -18.13
N ILE A 164 26.70 -3.83 -17.09
CA ILE A 164 26.75 -5.30 -16.99
C ILE A 164 25.35 -5.87 -16.75
N LEU A 165 24.94 -6.84 -17.57
CA LEU A 165 23.69 -7.58 -17.39
C LEU A 165 23.98 -8.94 -16.77
N LEU A 166 23.99 -9.01 -15.44
CA LEU A 166 24.28 -10.23 -14.67
C LEU A 166 23.45 -11.46 -15.14
N PRO A 167 22.12 -11.35 -15.40
CA PRO A 167 21.31 -12.45 -15.92
C PRO A 167 21.64 -12.90 -17.37
N SER A 168 22.42 -12.11 -18.12
CA SER A 168 22.83 -12.43 -19.50
C SER A 168 24.19 -13.13 -19.58
N VAL A 169 24.94 -13.18 -18.48
CA VAL A 169 26.25 -13.84 -18.43
C VAL A 169 26.05 -15.33 -18.15
N LYS A 170 26.47 -16.20 -19.07
CA LYS A 170 26.31 -17.65 -18.88
C LYS A 170 27.40 -18.18 -17.96
N GLY A 171 26.99 -18.96 -16.95
CA GLY A 171 27.91 -19.66 -16.06
C GLY A 171 28.70 -18.75 -15.12
N VAL A 172 28.08 -17.68 -14.59
CA VAL A 172 28.68 -16.89 -13.51
C VAL A 172 28.87 -17.77 -12.28
N ASP A 173 30.08 -17.81 -11.75
CA ASP A 173 30.42 -18.49 -10.51
C ASP A 173 30.37 -17.52 -9.31
N GLY A 174 30.26 -18.08 -8.10
CA GLY A 174 30.17 -17.27 -6.88
C GLY A 174 31.41 -16.42 -6.60
N ALA A 175 32.58 -16.83 -7.10
CA ALA A 175 33.80 -16.03 -7.00
C ALA A 175 33.72 -14.75 -7.85
N THR A 176 33.16 -14.81 -9.07
CA THR A 176 32.96 -13.61 -9.91
C THR A 176 31.93 -12.66 -9.28
N VAL A 177 30.85 -13.16 -8.66
CA VAL A 177 29.86 -12.30 -7.99
C VAL A 177 30.43 -11.65 -6.73
N LEU A 178 31.22 -12.38 -5.94
CA LEU A 178 31.95 -11.82 -4.79
C LEU A 178 32.92 -10.71 -5.20
N LEU A 179 33.70 -10.95 -6.26
CA LEU A 179 34.62 -9.96 -6.83
C LEU A 179 33.86 -8.72 -7.32
N LEU A 180 32.69 -8.90 -7.94
CA LEU A 180 31.83 -7.80 -8.39
C LEU A 180 31.32 -6.98 -7.20
N LEU A 181 30.75 -7.61 -6.17
CA LEU A 181 30.29 -6.94 -4.94
C LEU A 181 31.44 -6.20 -4.23
N GLN A 182 32.64 -6.79 -4.15
CA GLN A 182 33.82 -6.12 -3.60
C GLN A 182 34.18 -4.86 -4.40
N THR A 183 34.07 -4.92 -5.72
CA THR A 183 34.38 -3.78 -6.61
C THR A 183 33.33 -2.69 -6.52
N LEU A 184 32.05 -3.05 -6.40
CA LEU A 184 30.96 -2.13 -6.13
C LEU A 184 31.17 -1.40 -4.79
N ARG A 185 31.64 -2.10 -3.75
CA ARG A 185 31.96 -1.48 -2.43
C ARG A 185 33.17 -0.55 -2.51
N MET A 186 34.17 -0.88 -3.34
CA MET A 186 35.31 0.00 -3.62
C MET A 186 34.92 1.24 -4.44
N ALA A 187 33.91 1.10 -5.32
CA ALA A 187 33.37 2.18 -6.14
C ALA A 187 32.36 3.07 -5.39
N ASP A 188 32.04 2.77 -4.12
CA ASP A 188 31.02 3.48 -3.32
C ASP A 188 29.62 3.40 -3.97
N ALA A 189 29.30 2.27 -4.61
CA ALA A 189 28.04 2.05 -5.29
C ALA A 189 26.85 2.02 -4.32
N ASP A 190 25.72 2.61 -4.72
CA ASP A 190 24.47 2.57 -3.96
C ASP A 190 23.91 1.13 -3.87
N GLY A 191 23.43 0.73 -2.69
CA GLY A 191 22.71 -0.53 -2.50
C GLY A 191 21.47 -0.66 -3.38
N ALA A 192 20.83 0.45 -3.74
CA ALA A 192 19.69 0.48 -4.66
C ALA A 192 20.05 0.26 -6.14
N MET A 193 21.35 0.25 -6.49
CA MET A 193 21.82 0.05 -7.86
C MET A 193 21.33 -1.32 -8.40
N PRO A 194 20.70 -1.40 -9.59
CA PRO A 194 20.15 -2.66 -10.10
C PRO A 194 21.15 -3.81 -10.23
N LEU A 195 22.43 -3.51 -10.50
CA LEU A 195 23.49 -4.53 -10.52
C LEU A 195 23.81 -5.09 -9.12
N VAL A 196 23.78 -4.23 -8.09
CA VAL A 196 23.91 -4.67 -6.69
C VAL A 196 22.74 -5.59 -6.36
N GLN A 197 21.51 -5.20 -6.71
CA GLN A 197 20.30 -6.00 -6.47
C GLN A 197 20.28 -7.33 -7.24
N ASP A 198 20.72 -7.36 -8.50
CA ASP A 198 20.89 -8.61 -9.26
C ASP A 198 21.98 -9.49 -8.62
N ALA A 199 23.08 -8.90 -8.11
CA ALA A 199 24.14 -9.62 -7.42
C ALA A 199 23.70 -10.13 -6.03
N THR A 200 22.99 -9.35 -5.22
CA THR A 200 22.47 -9.80 -3.90
C THR A 200 21.42 -10.88 -4.08
N THR A 201 20.52 -10.74 -5.06
CA THR A 201 19.55 -11.78 -5.43
C THR A 201 20.25 -13.07 -5.86
N TRP A 202 21.30 -12.98 -6.70
CA TRP A 202 22.10 -14.14 -7.09
C TRP A 202 22.75 -14.80 -5.86
N MET A 203 23.30 -14.03 -4.93
CA MET A 203 23.90 -14.54 -3.70
C MET A 203 22.87 -15.16 -2.74
N GLY A 204 21.63 -14.66 -2.70
CA GLY A 204 20.53 -15.30 -1.97
C GLY A 204 20.12 -16.65 -2.55
N LEU A 205 20.15 -16.80 -3.89
CA LEU A 205 19.78 -18.05 -4.57
C LEU A 205 20.91 -19.09 -4.60
N HIS A 206 22.15 -18.66 -4.78
CA HIS A 206 23.31 -19.53 -5.05
C HIS A 206 24.43 -19.46 -4.02
N GLY A 207 24.39 -18.49 -3.08
CA GLY A 207 25.43 -18.29 -2.06
C GLY A 207 25.60 -19.49 -1.12
N PHE A 208 24.61 -20.36 -1.01
CA PHE A 208 24.72 -21.64 -0.30
C PHE A 208 25.75 -22.60 -0.91
N HIS A 209 26.20 -22.40 -2.16
CA HIS A 209 27.25 -23.23 -2.76
C HIS A 209 28.68 -22.68 -2.52
N LEU A 210 28.81 -21.54 -1.82
CA LEU A 210 30.10 -20.95 -1.49
C LEU A 210 30.82 -21.76 -0.41
N THR A 211 32.16 -21.75 -0.45
CA THR A 211 32.97 -22.24 0.67
C THR A 211 32.79 -21.35 1.90
N PRO A 212 32.95 -21.85 3.15
CA PRO A 212 32.77 -21.03 4.36
C PRO A 212 33.55 -19.70 4.38
N PRO A 213 34.80 -19.61 3.89
CA PRO A 213 35.51 -18.33 3.78
C PRO A 213 34.85 -17.36 2.79
N GLN A 214 34.45 -17.85 1.61
CA GLN A 214 33.73 -17.06 0.60
C GLN A 214 32.37 -16.59 1.10
N MET A 215 31.67 -17.45 1.85
CA MET A 215 30.37 -17.13 2.46
C MET A 215 30.52 -16.09 3.58
N THR A 216 31.63 -16.11 4.32
CA THR A 216 31.97 -15.05 5.28
C THR A 216 32.20 -13.70 4.58
N THR A 217 32.99 -13.67 3.50
CA THR A 217 33.18 -12.47 2.68
C THR A 217 31.87 -12.00 2.05
N ALA A 218 30.98 -12.93 1.66
CA ALA A 218 29.63 -12.60 1.18
C ALA A 218 28.83 -11.86 2.24
N ILE A 219 28.78 -12.37 3.47
CA ILE A 219 28.04 -11.76 4.58
C ILE A 219 28.59 -10.36 4.88
N GLU A 220 29.92 -10.17 4.90
CA GLU A 220 30.52 -8.84 5.12
C GLU A 220 30.14 -7.84 4.01
N LEU A 221 30.18 -8.25 2.74
CA LEU A 221 29.78 -7.40 1.61
C LEU A 221 28.27 -7.13 1.62
N LEU A 222 27.45 -8.11 1.97
CA LEU A 222 26.00 -7.98 2.02
C LEU A 222 25.52 -7.18 3.23
N LEU A 223 26.23 -7.16 4.37
CA LEU A 223 25.91 -6.23 5.47
C LEU A 223 25.98 -4.75 5.06
N HIS A 224 26.78 -4.43 4.04
CA HIS A 224 26.86 -3.11 3.42
C HIS A 224 25.72 -2.87 2.41
N PHE A 225 25.36 -3.87 1.58
CA PHE A 225 24.38 -3.71 0.49
C PHE A 225 22.95 -4.17 0.79
N ASP A 226 22.79 -5.37 1.36
CA ASP A 226 21.50 -5.99 1.68
C ASP A 226 21.61 -6.86 2.95
N ARG A 227 21.22 -6.25 4.07
CA ARG A 227 21.22 -6.91 5.39
C ARG A 227 20.24 -8.08 5.48
N SER A 228 19.27 -8.21 4.57
CA SER A 228 18.31 -9.31 4.58
C SER A 228 18.93 -10.60 4.06
N VAL A 229 19.58 -10.54 2.89
CA VAL A 229 20.33 -11.68 2.31
C VAL A 229 21.54 -12.04 3.20
N ALA A 230 22.18 -11.05 3.84
CA ALA A 230 23.23 -11.31 4.82
C ALA A 230 22.76 -12.19 6.00
N ARG A 231 21.53 -11.96 6.52
CA ARG A 231 20.92 -12.77 7.60
C ARG A 231 20.72 -14.21 7.15
N GLU A 232 20.11 -14.40 5.99
CA GLU A 232 19.80 -15.74 5.45
C GLU A 232 21.08 -16.56 5.23
N LEU A 233 22.12 -15.95 4.65
CA LEU A 233 23.41 -16.59 4.48
C LEU A 233 24.14 -16.85 5.80
N ALA A 234 24.06 -15.95 6.79
CA ALA A 234 24.67 -16.17 8.10
C ALA A 234 24.03 -17.35 8.86
N VAL A 235 22.70 -17.45 8.84
CA VAL A 235 21.97 -18.60 9.39
C VAL A 235 22.34 -19.89 8.67
N ALA A 236 22.37 -19.90 7.34
CA ALA A 236 22.73 -21.09 6.57
C ALA A 236 24.21 -21.49 6.72
N LEU A 237 25.12 -20.53 6.90
CA LEU A 237 26.53 -20.78 7.20
C LEU A 237 26.67 -21.50 8.54
N VAL A 238 25.96 -21.03 9.57
CA VAL A 238 25.94 -21.64 10.90
C VAL A 238 25.33 -23.04 10.87
N GLN A 239 24.21 -23.24 10.18
CA GLN A 239 23.55 -24.55 10.09
C GLN A 239 24.37 -25.62 9.33
N ARG A 240 25.32 -25.19 8.49
CA ARG A 240 26.12 -26.10 7.65
C ARG A 240 27.56 -26.30 8.13
N THR A 241 28.06 -25.43 8.99
CA THR A 241 29.44 -25.48 9.45
C THR A 241 29.48 -26.08 10.85
N PRO A 242 30.30 -27.12 11.12
CA PRO A 242 30.45 -27.66 12.45
C PRO A 242 30.83 -26.57 13.46
N GLN A 243 30.22 -26.59 14.65
CA GLN A 243 30.44 -25.57 15.69
C GLN A 243 31.93 -25.38 16.02
N CYS A 244 32.72 -26.46 16.11
CA CYS A 244 34.16 -26.38 16.30
C CYS A 244 34.91 -25.60 15.20
N THR A 245 34.42 -25.63 13.95
CA THR A 245 34.99 -24.85 12.83
C THR A 245 34.54 -23.39 12.89
N LEU A 246 33.28 -23.12 13.25
CA LEU A 246 32.78 -21.75 13.48
C LEU A 246 33.56 -21.05 14.60
N PHE A 247 33.79 -21.74 15.71
CA PHE A 247 34.51 -21.20 16.86
C PHE A 247 36.03 -21.08 16.64
N SER A 248 36.56 -21.67 15.56
CA SER A 248 37.96 -21.46 15.12
C SER A 248 38.13 -20.31 14.12
N PHE A 249 37.07 -19.57 13.78
CA PHE A 249 37.19 -18.37 12.95
C PHE A 249 37.79 -17.22 13.76
N SER A 250 38.70 -16.45 13.15
CA SER A 250 39.25 -15.24 13.76
C SER A 250 38.16 -14.20 14.00
N THR A 251 38.34 -13.32 15.00
CA THR A 251 37.29 -12.37 15.42
C THR A 251 36.83 -11.45 14.28
N ALA A 252 37.73 -11.10 13.36
CA ALA A 252 37.41 -10.33 12.14
C ALA A 252 36.41 -11.03 11.20
N ARG A 253 36.33 -12.38 11.20
CA ARG A 253 35.35 -13.18 10.46
C ARG A 253 34.07 -13.43 11.24
N VAL A 254 34.20 -13.60 12.54
CA VAL A 254 33.09 -13.83 13.48
C VAL A 254 32.17 -12.61 13.55
N VAL A 255 32.71 -11.39 13.64
CA VAL A 255 31.92 -10.16 13.81
C VAL A 255 30.87 -9.94 12.70
N PRO A 256 31.18 -10.05 11.38
CA PRO A 256 30.17 -9.98 10.33
C PRO A 256 29.08 -11.05 10.44
N ILE A 257 29.44 -12.29 10.78
CA ILE A 257 28.47 -13.39 10.93
C ILE A 257 27.52 -13.08 12.09
N LEU A 258 28.06 -12.72 13.25
CA LEU A 258 27.29 -12.36 14.45
C LEU A 258 26.39 -11.14 14.20
N THR A 259 26.92 -10.09 13.56
CA THR A 259 26.17 -8.87 13.17
C THR A 259 24.98 -9.20 12.27
N ALA A 260 25.15 -10.14 11.33
CA ALA A 260 24.08 -10.61 10.48
C ALA A 260 23.08 -11.52 11.22
N MET A 261 23.52 -12.35 12.17
CA MET A 261 22.63 -13.23 12.93
C MET A 261 21.77 -12.51 13.97
N LEU A 262 22.33 -11.55 14.71
CA LEU A 262 21.69 -10.89 15.86
C LEU A 262 20.21 -10.48 15.64
N PRO A 263 19.81 -9.87 14.51
CA PRO A 263 18.40 -9.52 14.25
C PRO A 263 17.44 -10.71 14.02
N THR A 264 17.96 -11.94 13.85
CA THR A 264 17.15 -13.17 13.70
C THR A 264 16.98 -13.92 15.04
N LEU A 265 17.82 -13.61 16.02
CA LEU A 265 17.80 -14.25 17.33
C LEU A 265 16.63 -13.70 18.16
N THR A 266 15.66 -14.56 18.41
CA THR A 266 14.57 -14.33 19.35
C THR A 266 14.67 -15.39 20.44
N TYR A 267 14.97 -15.00 21.67
CA TYR A 267 15.05 -15.90 22.81
C TYR A 267 13.71 -15.97 23.52
N GLY A 268 13.20 -17.19 23.73
CA GLY A 268 12.22 -17.53 24.76
C GLY A 268 11.06 -16.55 25.02
N ARG A 269 10.22 -16.28 24.01
CA ARG A 269 8.78 -16.07 24.27
C ARG A 269 8.13 -17.45 24.34
N ASN A 270 7.51 -17.74 25.49
CA ASN A 270 7.09 -19.06 25.98
C ASN A 270 6.53 -20.02 24.91
N THR A 271 7.21 -21.14 24.69
CA THR A 271 6.73 -22.26 23.86
C THR A 271 5.83 -23.20 24.66
N ASN A 272 4.54 -22.86 24.75
CA ASN A 272 3.47 -23.82 25.04
C ASN A 272 2.73 -24.14 23.73
N LEU A 273 3.38 -24.88 22.81
CA LEU A 273 2.80 -25.35 21.54
C LEU A 273 3.16 -26.81 21.29
N ALA A 274 2.26 -27.54 20.63
CA ALA A 274 2.24 -29.00 20.66
C ALA A 274 2.75 -29.69 19.37
N LEU A 275 3.47 -30.79 19.60
CA LEU A 275 3.67 -31.98 18.75
C LEU A 275 4.50 -31.91 17.44
N GLN A 276 5.66 -32.56 17.54
CA GLN A 276 6.41 -33.33 16.53
C GLN A 276 7.04 -32.63 15.31
N SER A 277 6.38 -31.72 14.58
CA SER A 277 7.07 -30.97 13.51
C SER A 277 7.94 -29.82 14.06
N ILE A 278 7.60 -29.35 15.26
CA ILE A 278 8.24 -28.22 15.94
C ILE A 278 9.68 -28.55 16.37
N ALA A 279 9.98 -29.79 16.75
CA ALA A 279 11.27 -30.18 17.31
C ALA A 279 12.47 -29.86 16.40
N GLN A 280 12.33 -29.98 15.07
CA GLN A 280 13.40 -29.63 14.13
C GLN A 280 13.62 -28.12 14.01
N VAL A 281 12.56 -27.31 14.15
CA VAL A 281 12.62 -25.84 14.10
C VAL A 281 13.13 -25.27 15.42
N GLU A 282 12.70 -25.84 16.55
CA GLU A 282 13.25 -25.53 17.87
C GLU A 282 14.72 -25.91 17.96
N GLN A 283 15.11 -27.12 17.53
CA GLN A 283 16.51 -27.53 17.46
C GLN A 283 17.33 -26.63 16.53
N ALA A 284 16.80 -26.21 15.38
CA ALA A 284 17.48 -25.26 14.50
C ALA A 284 17.65 -23.86 15.14
N ARG A 285 16.65 -23.41 15.92
CA ARG A 285 16.68 -22.14 16.66
C ARG A 285 17.65 -22.20 17.85
N GLU A 286 17.67 -23.30 18.58
CA GLU A 286 18.59 -23.58 19.67
C GLU A 286 20.03 -23.70 19.16
N ASN A 287 20.26 -24.41 18.04
CA ASN A 287 21.56 -24.44 17.36
C ASN A 287 22.03 -23.05 16.93
N ASN A 288 21.13 -22.20 16.41
CA ASN A 288 21.46 -20.81 16.05
C ASN A 288 21.77 -19.94 17.29
N VAL A 289 21.09 -20.17 18.42
CA VAL A 289 21.37 -19.52 19.71
C VAL A 289 22.74 -19.94 20.24
N ILE A 290 23.00 -21.24 20.37
CA ILE A 290 24.29 -21.79 20.83
C ILE A 290 25.44 -21.32 19.93
N ALA A 291 25.24 -21.31 18.61
CA ALA A 291 26.23 -20.79 17.68
C ALA A 291 26.45 -19.28 17.86
N ALA A 292 25.41 -18.48 18.09
CA ALA A 292 25.55 -17.06 18.35
C ALA A 292 26.25 -16.76 19.69
N GLU A 293 26.03 -17.57 20.73
CA GLU A 293 26.73 -17.49 22.01
C GLU A 293 28.22 -17.84 21.84
N GLY A 294 28.56 -18.93 21.15
CA GLY A 294 29.97 -19.26 20.87
C GLY A 294 30.66 -18.29 19.89
N LEU A 295 29.93 -17.68 18.95
CA LEU A 295 30.44 -16.58 18.12
C LEU A 295 30.65 -15.31 18.97
N ARG A 296 29.76 -14.99 19.91
CA ARG A 296 29.95 -13.91 20.89
C ARG A 296 31.20 -14.16 21.73
N ASP A 297 31.44 -15.39 22.17
CA ASP A 297 32.64 -15.73 22.96
C ASP A 297 33.92 -15.57 22.11
N GLY A 298 33.87 -15.94 20.83
CA GLY A 298 34.91 -15.62 19.85
C GLY A 298 35.11 -14.12 19.56
N CYS A 299 34.16 -13.25 19.97
CA CYS A 299 34.31 -11.80 19.97
C CYS A 299 34.86 -11.22 21.28
N MET A 300 34.91 -11.98 22.38
CA MET A 300 35.41 -11.52 23.68
C MET A 300 36.94 -11.61 23.83
N SER A 301 37.67 -11.92 22.75
CA SER A 301 39.13 -11.97 22.71
C SER A 301 39.76 -10.58 22.51
N ASP A 302 41.04 -10.45 22.84
CA ASP A 302 41.83 -9.24 22.53
C ASP A 302 41.90 -8.94 21.01
N GLU A 303 41.60 -9.92 20.15
CA GLU A 303 41.50 -9.71 18.70
C GLU A 303 40.36 -8.76 18.30
N LEU A 304 39.40 -8.46 19.19
CA LEU A 304 38.35 -7.46 18.91
C LEU A 304 38.94 -6.07 18.57
N LEU A 305 40.14 -5.76 19.08
CA LEU A 305 40.92 -4.56 18.73
C LEU A 305 41.38 -4.55 17.25
N SER A 306 41.57 -5.72 16.63
CA SER A 306 41.96 -5.85 15.22
C SER A 306 40.81 -5.60 14.25
N VAL A 307 39.57 -5.64 14.73
CA VAL A 307 38.37 -5.47 13.90
C VAL A 307 38.26 -4.04 13.38
N SER A 308 37.74 -3.90 12.16
CA SER A 308 37.52 -2.59 11.55
C SER A 308 36.47 -1.79 12.35
N SER A 309 36.71 -0.48 12.48
CA SER A 309 35.80 0.47 13.13
C SER A 309 34.36 0.40 12.59
N GLY A 310 34.20 0.26 11.27
CA GLY A 310 32.90 0.08 10.61
C GLY A 310 32.20 -1.24 10.95
N SER A 311 32.94 -2.35 11.04
CA SER A 311 32.39 -3.64 11.46
C SER A 311 31.94 -3.62 12.93
N LEU A 312 32.71 -2.98 13.82
CA LEU A 312 32.33 -2.78 15.22
C LEU A 312 31.09 -1.87 15.35
N ALA A 313 31.00 -0.80 14.55
CA ALA A 313 29.84 0.09 14.53
C ALA A 313 28.58 -0.66 14.08
N GLN A 314 28.67 -1.52 13.05
CA GLN A 314 27.55 -2.35 12.61
C GLN A 314 27.16 -3.40 13.67
N LEU A 315 28.14 -4.00 14.37
CA LEU A 315 27.89 -4.93 15.47
C LEU A 315 27.12 -4.27 16.62
N LEU A 316 27.51 -3.08 17.08
CA LEU A 316 26.79 -2.34 18.12
C LEU A 316 25.33 -2.08 17.72
N ARG A 317 25.09 -1.63 16.48
CA ARG A 317 23.73 -1.40 15.97
C ARG A 317 22.90 -2.68 15.95
N ALA A 318 23.52 -3.82 15.60
CA ALA A 318 22.87 -5.12 15.63
C ALA A 318 22.58 -5.59 17.07
N LEU A 319 23.50 -5.36 18.01
CA LEU A 319 23.32 -5.63 19.44
C LEU A 319 22.17 -4.81 20.02
N TRP A 320 22.07 -3.51 19.71
CA TRP A 320 20.96 -2.66 20.17
C TRP A 320 19.61 -3.03 19.54
N ALA A 321 19.59 -3.48 18.28
CA ALA A 321 18.39 -4.02 17.67
C ALA A 321 17.96 -5.35 18.35
N PHE A 322 18.92 -6.23 18.61
CA PHE A 322 18.70 -7.49 19.33
C PHE A 322 18.24 -7.27 20.78
N ARG A 323 18.82 -6.29 21.49
CA ARG A 323 18.42 -5.84 22.84
C ARG A 323 17.01 -5.27 22.87
N ARG A 324 16.62 -4.44 21.89
CA ARG A 324 15.24 -3.96 21.72
C ARG A 324 14.25 -5.11 21.48
N ALA A 325 14.62 -6.12 20.69
CA ALA A 325 13.78 -7.29 20.44
C ALA A 325 13.69 -8.27 21.63
N ASN A 326 14.71 -8.31 22.50
CA ASN A 326 14.85 -9.30 23.57
C ASN A 326 15.01 -8.68 24.97
N GLN A 327 14.29 -7.58 25.26
CA GLN A 327 14.37 -6.85 26.54
C GLN A 327 14.24 -7.77 27.77
N GLY A 328 13.32 -8.73 27.75
CA GLY A 328 13.09 -9.69 28.84
C GLY A 328 14.16 -10.77 29.02
N LEU A 329 15.10 -10.92 28.07
CA LEU A 329 16.35 -11.66 28.30
C LEU A 329 17.41 -10.72 28.84
N TYR A 330 17.54 -9.51 28.28
CA TYR A 330 18.56 -8.54 28.68
C TYR A 330 18.47 -8.09 30.14
N SER A 331 17.31 -8.23 30.80
CA SER A 331 17.17 -8.00 32.25
C SER A 331 17.72 -9.12 33.13
N LYS A 332 17.86 -10.35 32.62
CA LYS A 332 18.30 -11.52 33.40
C LYS A 332 19.81 -11.52 33.65
N ALA A 333 20.24 -12.13 34.76
CA ALA A 333 21.64 -12.28 35.11
C ALA A 333 22.46 -13.08 34.07
N THR A 334 21.82 -13.89 33.23
CA THR A 334 22.45 -14.63 32.11
C THR A 334 22.80 -13.75 30.91
N ALA A 335 22.34 -12.48 30.86
CA ALA A 335 22.67 -11.56 29.78
C ALA A 335 23.98 -10.79 30.02
N THR A 336 24.70 -11.05 31.11
CA THR A 336 25.99 -10.41 31.47
C THR A 336 27.00 -10.46 30.33
N GLU A 337 27.13 -11.59 29.64
CA GLU A 337 28.08 -11.78 28.54
C GLU A 337 27.74 -10.94 27.30
N TRP A 338 26.44 -10.81 26.96
CA TRP A 338 25.98 -9.93 25.89
C TRP A 338 26.16 -8.45 26.24
N ARG A 339 25.94 -8.08 27.51
CA ARG A 339 26.26 -6.74 28.04
C ARG A 339 27.76 -6.46 28.01
N SER A 340 28.60 -7.45 28.34
CA SER A 340 30.07 -7.33 28.29
C SER A 340 30.58 -7.12 26.87
N LEU A 341 30.00 -7.79 25.86
CA LEU A 341 30.33 -7.54 24.45
C LEU A 341 29.89 -6.15 24.00
N GLU A 342 28.70 -5.70 24.39
CA GLU A 342 28.22 -4.34 24.15
C GLU A 342 29.15 -3.29 24.77
N GLU A 343 29.55 -3.49 26.03
CA GLU A 343 30.46 -2.64 26.77
C GLU A 343 31.86 -2.60 26.14
N ALA A 344 32.42 -3.75 25.78
CA ALA A 344 33.73 -3.86 25.13
C ALA A 344 33.73 -3.15 23.77
N ALA A 345 32.72 -3.40 22.93
CA ALA A 345 32.59 -2.74 21.64
C ALA A 345 32.40 -1.21 21.78
N CYS A 346 31.63 -0.75 22.78
CA CYS A 346 31.51 0.68 23.11
C CYS A 346 32.85 1.29 23.52
N ARG A 347 33.59 0.66 24.45
CA ARG A 347 34.89 1.13 24.93
C ARG A 347 35.94 1.18 23.81
N ILE A 348 36.00 0.15 22.97
CA ILE A 348 36.94 0.09 21.83
C ILE A 348 36.64 1.21 20.83
N LEU A 349 35.37 1.40 20.46
CA LEU A 349 34.97 2.49 19.55
C LEU A 349 35.09 3.89 20.15
N ALA A 350 35.04 4.03 21.48
CA ALA A 350 35.28 5.29 22.18
C ALA A 350 36.77 5.67 22.21
N THR A 351 37.70 4.74 21.93
CA THR A 351 39.13 5.09 21.85
C THR A 351 39.39 6.11 20.73
N PRO A 352 40.27 7.11 20.91
CA PRO A 352 40.48 8.16 19.91
C PRO A 352 40.89 7.64 18.53
N GLU A 353 41.70 6.57 18.50
CA GLU A 353 42.18 5.94 17.26
C GLU A 353 41.03 5.28 16.48
N LYS A 354 40.30 4.35 17.11
CA LYS A 354 39.16 3.68 16.46
C LYS A 354 38.02 4.63 16.15
N CYS A 355 37.73 5.58 17.04
CA CYS A 355 36.76 6.64 16.79
C CYS A 355 37.15 7.43 15.53
N ALA A 356 38.43 7.80 15.38
CA ALA A 356 38.94 8.50 14.20
C ALA A 356 38.82 7.70 12.88
N GLU A 357 38.76 6.37 12.94
CA GLU A 357 38.57 5.47 11.78
C GLU A 357 37.11 5.27 11.34
N VAL A 358 36.10 5.49 12.21
CA VAL A 358 34.67 5.23 11.86
C VAL A 358 34.26 6.13 10.68
N SER A 359 33.45 5.66 9.71
CA SER A 359 32.92 6.59 8.68
C SER A 359 32.00 7.65 9.31
N LEU A 360 31.78 8.80 8.67
CA LEU A 360 30.83 9.79 9.22
C LEU A 360 29.39 9.23 9.15
N ALA A 361 29.07 8.46 8.10
CA ALA A 361 27.82 7.73 7.99
C ALA A 361 27.60 6.75 9.16
N ASP A 362 28.60 5.91 9.48
CA ASP A 362 28.50 4.95 10.58
C ASP A 362 28.44 5.68 11.94
N LEU A 363 29.22 6.74 12.13
CA LEU A 363 29.21 7.57 13.34
C LEU A 363 27.81 8.13 13.62
N ILE A 364 27.20 8.82 12.66
CA ILE A 364 25.89 9.44 12.85
C ILE A 364 24.83 8.37 13.10
N ASN A 365 24.87 7.28 12.33
CA ASN A 365 23.97 6.14 12.53
C ASN A 365 24.06 5.53 13.95
N VAL A 366 25.28 5.37 14.48
CA VAL A 366 25.50 4.86 15.85
C VAL A 366 24.97 5.86 16.89
N VAL A 367 25.20 7.16 16.71
CA VAL A 367 24.68 8.18 17.64
C VAL A 367 23.14 8.25 17.60
N VAL A 368 22.52 8.12 16.43
CA VAL A 368 21.05 8.09 16.28
C VAL A 368 20.43 6.87 16.95
N ASP A 369 20.96 5.66 16.68
CA ASP A 369 20.46 4.43 17.32
C ASP A 369 20.64 4.49 18.86
N LEU A 370 21.73 5.10 19.35
CA LEU A 370 21.98 5.29 20.78
C LEU A 370 21.04 6.33 21.41
N ASN A 371 20.76 7.45 20.74
CA ASN A 371 19.82 8.46 21.22
C ASN A 371 18.38 7.91 21.27
N GLN A 372 17.94 7.21 20.22
CA GLN A 372 16.63 6.53 20.21
C GLN A 372 16.50 5.53 21.36
N TRP A 373 17.58 4.80 21.68
CA TRP A 373 17.58 3.87 22.81
C TRP A 373 17.46 4.60 24.16
N ARG A 374 18.19 5.71 24.36
CA ARG A 374 18.07 6.53 25.58
C ARG A 374 16.66 7.11 25.76
N GLU A 375 16.04 7.61 24.71
CA GLU A 375 14.66 8.15 24.74
C GLU A 375 13.61 7.09 25.12
N GLN A 376 13.90 5.79 24.92
CA GLN A 376 13.01 4.67 25.27
C GLN A 376 13.16 4.18 26.72
N ARG A 377 14.11 4.73 27.51
CA ARG A 377 14.64 4.09 28.71
C ARG A 377 14.13 4.65 30.06
N ASN A 378 12.87 5.09 30.12
CA ASN A 378 12.39 5.90 31.25
C ASN A 378 12.11 5.16 32.59
N ASP A 379 12.09 3.82 32.66
CA ASP A 379 11.53 3.10 33.83
C ASP A 379 12.25 1.77 34.23
N LEU A 380 13.53 1.53 33.89
CA LEU A 380 14.20 0.24 34.16
C LEU A 380 15.47 0.32 35.01
N ASP A 381 15.65 -0.71 35.85
CA ASP A 381 16.51 -0.79 37.04
C ASP A 381 17.96 -0.31 36.92
N SER A 382 18.48 0.15 38.07
CA SER A 382 19.84 0.70 38.30
C SER A 382 21.03 -0.28 38.11
N ALA A 383 20.81 -1.45 37.53
CA ALA A 383 21.78 -2.54 37.44
C ALA A 383 22.73 -2.51 36.21
N GLU A 384 22.68 -1.45 35.39
CA GLU A 384 23.37 -1.38 34.08
C GLU A 384 24.52 -0.35 34.01
N THR A 385 24.94 0.22 35.14
CA THR A 385 25.86 1.38 35.22
C THR A 385 27.17 1.27 34.41
N ALA A 386 27.71 0.06 34.21
CA ALA A 386 28.94 -0.16 33.44
C ALA A 386 28.75 0.02 31.93
N VAL A 387 27.69 -0.59 31.35
CA VAL A 387 27.31 -0.43 29.95
C VAL A 387 26.91 1.02 29.68
N ASP A 388 26.17 1.63 30.62
CA ASP A 388 25.72 3.02 30.53
C ASP A 388 26.88 4.01 30.49
N ASN A 389 27.90 3.79 31.32
CA ASN A 389 29.13 4.59 31.32
C ASN A 389 29.89 4.40 30.00
N ALA A 390 30.03 3.18 29.48
CA ALA A 390 30.68 2.93 28.20
C ALA A 390 29.92 3.55 27.02
N GLN A 391 28.59 3.48 27.00
CA GLN A 391 27.74 4.19 26.03
C GLN A 391 27.84 5.72 26.21
N GLY A 392 27.96 6.21 27.44
CA GLY A 392 28.20 7.61 27.77
C GLY A 392 29.51 8.12 27.16
N GLN A 393 30.60 7.38 27.39
CA GLN A 393 31.91 7.65 26.81
C GLN A 393 31.89 7.60 25.28
N LEU A 394 31.25 6.59 24.68
CA LEU A 394 31.09 6.48 23.24
C LEU A 394 30.32 7.68 22.67
N PHE A 395 29.17 8.03 23.25
CA PHE A 395 28.37 9.19 22.82
C PHE A 395 29.20 10.48 22.84
N THR A 396 29.92 10.73 23.94
CA THR A 396 30.79 11.90 24.07
C THR A 396 31.94 11.89 23.06
N ALA A 397 32.59 10.74 22.83
CA ALA A 397 33.67 10.61 21.85
C ALA A 397 33.18 10.82 20.41
N LEU A 398 31.99 10.33 20.07
CA LEU A 398 31.38 10.52 18.75
C LEU A 398 30.90 11.97 18.56
N LEU A 399 30.36 12.64 19.59
CA LEU A 399 30.04 14.08 19.54
C LEU A 399 31.29 14.94 19.37
N LEU A 400 32.34 14.73 20.16
CA LEU A 400 33.61 15.45 20.02
C LEU A 400 34.23 15.26 18.62
N ARG A 401 34.06 14.09 18.03
CA ARG A 401 34.49 13.84 16.64
C ARG A 401 33.58 14.53 15.62
N LEU A 402 32.28 14.58 15.84
CA LEU A 402 31.32 15.32 15.00
C LEU A 402 31.62 16.83 15.02
N ASP A 403 31.94 17.38 16.19
CA ASP A 403 32.39 18.77 16.37
C ASP A 403 33.74 19.01 15.69
N ALA A 404 34.70 18.09 15.82
CA ALA A 404 35.99 18.19 15.13
C ALA A 404 35.85 18.15 13.60
N ILE A 405 34.91 17.36 13.06
CA ILE A 405 34.58 17.33 11.63
C ILE A 405 33.89 18.64 11.21
N THR A 406 32.92 19.11 12.00
CA THR A 406 32.21 20.39 11.80
C THR A 406 33.17 21.57 11.78
N GLU A 407 34.12 21.61 12.71
CA GLU A 407 35.12 22.67 12.80
C GLU A 407 36.16 22.60 11.68
N ARG A 408 36.54 21.39 11.22
CA ARG A 408 37.33 21.22 9.98
C ARG A 408 36.59 21.79 8.77
N LEU A 409 35.29 21.51 8.63
CA LEU A 409 34.45 22.05 7.56
C LEU A 409 34.38 23.59 7.63
N ARG A 410 34.17 24.18 8.81
CA ARG A 410 34.21 25.65 9.00
C ARG A 410 35.54 26.27 8.62
N ARG A 411 36.65 25.57 8.84
CA ARG A 411 38.02 26.02 8.50
C ARG A 411 38.41 25.75 7.04
N CYS A 412 37.58 25.09 6.24
CA CYS A 412 37.80 24.96 4.80
C CYS A 412 37.66 26.32 4.12
N SER A 413 38.76 27.07 4.08
CA SER A 413 38.88 28.35 3.36
C SER A 413 38.36 28.24 1.93
N PRO A 414 37.71 29.28 1.37
CA PRO A 414 37.29 29.30 -0.03
C PRO A 414 38.44 29.27 -1.03
N GLU A 415 39.70 29.45 -0.60
CA GLU A 415 40.84 29.47 -1.51
C GLU A 415 40.90 28.22 -2.41
N PRO A 416 41.25 28.37 -3.70
CA PRO A 416 41.32 27.27 -4.65
C PRO A 416 42.56 26.42 -4.35
N SER A 417 42.41 25.38 -3.53
CA SER A 417 43.48 24.38 -3.40
C SER A 417 43.69 23.70 -4.76
N GLU A 418 44.93 23.56 -5.20
CA GLU A 418 45.32 22.99 -6.51
C GLU A 418 44.82 21.55 -6.74
N ARG A 419 44.28 20.88 -5.72
CA ARG A 419 43.83 19.48 -5.76
C ARG A 419 42.36 19.27 -6.14
N GLY A 420 41.57 20.34 -6.37
CA GLY A 420 40.22 20.28 -6.94
C GLY A 420 39.10 19.65 -6.08
N SER A 421 39.42 18.83 -5.07
CA SER A 421 38.43 18.23 -4.17
C SER A 421 37.87 19.26 -3.18
N ILE A 422 36.54 19.37 -3.12
CA ILE A 422 35.82 20.30 -2.21
C ILE A 422 35.85 19.83 -0.77
N LEU A 423 35.76 18.52 -0.57
CA LEU A 423 35.66 17.91 0.72
C LEU A 423 37.07 17.58 1.25
N PRO A 424 37.31 17.70 2.57
CA PRO A 424 38.47 17.10 3.22
C PRO A 424 38.65 15.64 2.78
N GLU A 425 39.89 15.18 2.56
CA GLU A 425 40.21 13.85 1.98
C GLU A 425 39.57 12.64 2.72
N SER A 426 39.04 12.85 3.94
CA SER A 426 38.35 11.86 4.77
C SER A 426 36.83 11.75 4.55
N LEU A 427 36.17 12.70 3.87
CA LEU A 427 34.70 12.74 3.73
C LEU A 427 34.25 12.31 2.34
N ARG A 428 33.34 11.33 2.27
CA ARG A 428 32.69 10.90 1.02
C ARG A 428 31.37 11.65 0.77
N MET A 429 30.89 11.63 -0.47
CA MET A 429 29.53 12.11 -0.78
C MET A 429 28.45 11.24 -0.12
N SER A 430 28.68 9.93 0.01
CA SER A 430 27.83 8.99 0.75
C SER A 430 27.74 9.33 2.24
N ASP A 431 28.89 9.65 2.87
CA ASP A 431 28.96 10.15 4.25
C ASP A 431 28.08 11.39 4.47
N ILE A 432 28.18 12.36 3.56
CA ILE A 432 27.41 13.62 3.66
C ILE A 432 25.93 13.38 3.35
N SER A 433 25.59 12.45 2.45
CA SER A 433 24.20 12.07 2.20
C SER A 433 23.50 11.50 3.44
N VAL A 434 24.18 10.58 4.14
CA VAL A 434 23.70 10.03 5.42
C VAL A 434 23.65 11.12 6.50
N ALA A 435 24.67 11.98 6.59
CA ALA A 435 24.69 13.08 7.55
C ALA A 435 23.53 14.06 7.33
N TRP A 436 23.29 14.44 6.07
CA TRP A 436 22.30 15.44 5.67
C TRP A 436 20.87 14.95 5.91
N SER A 437 20.56 13.72 5.51
CA SER A 437 19.24 13.11 5.73
C SER A 437 18.89 13.01 7.22
N HIS A 438 19.84 12.64 8.08
CA HIS A 438 19.65 12.67 9.55
C HIS A 438 19.51 14.10 10.11
N CYS A 439 20.26 15.08 9.59
CA CYS A 439 20.08 16.49 9.97
C CYS A 439 18.65 16.95 9.66
N LEU A 440 18.12 16.65 8.47
CA LEU A 440 16.75 17.02 8.09
C LEU A 440 15.70 16.35 8.99
N ALA A 441 15.80 15.03 9.21
CA ALA A 441 14.85 14.29 10.03
C ALA A 441 14.74 14.82 11.48
N HIS A 442 15.86 15.20 12.09
CA HIS A 442 15.90 15.70 13.47
C HIS A 442 15.64 17.20 13.61
N THR A 443 15.83 18.00 12.56
CA THR A 443 15.54 19.46 12.58
C THR A 443 14.12 19.79 12.16
N ALA A 444 13.54 19.08 11.18
CA ALA A 444 12.19 19.35 10.70
C ALA A 444 11.10 18.93 11.70
N THR A 445 11.30 17.82 12.42
CA THR A 445 10.37 17.30 13.44
C THR A 445 10.29 18.17 14.70
N ARG A 446 11.32 18.99 14.96
CA ARG A 446 11.36 19.98 16.04
C ARG A 446 11.48 21.39 15.45
N GLY A 447 10.42 21.82 14.74
CA GLY A 447 10.27 23.23 14.36
C GLY A 447 10.40 24.14 15.59
N PRO A 448 10.81 25.41 15.43
CA PRO A 448 11.08 26.34 16.53
C PRO A 448 9.78 26.82 17.20
N SER A 449 9.09 25.91 17.89
CA SER A 449 8.05 26.23 18.84
C SER A 449 8.69 27.04 19.97
N ARG A 450 8.33 28.32 20.07
CA ARG A 450 8.87 29.23 21.10
C ARG A 450 8.30 28.95 22.50
N ASP A 451 7.32 28.07 22.61
CA ASP A 451 6.49 27.91 23.79
C ASP A 451 6.62 26.50 24.41
N PHE A 452 7.76 26.25 25.06
CA PHE A 452 7.90 25.19 26.07
C PHE A 452 8.54 25.76 27.35
N PRO A 453 7.73 26.20 28.34
CA PRO A 453 8.26 26.69 29.61
C PRO A 453 8.67 25.54 30.54
N SER A 454 9.93 25.59 31.00
CA SER A 454 10.46 24.96 32.23
C SER A 454 9.94 23.57 32.62
N LEU A 455 10.50 22.53 31.98
CA LEU A 455 10.73 21.22 32.62
C LEU A 455 12.24 21.04 32.80
N ALA A 456 12.77 21.80 33.76
CA ALA A 456 14.19 21.81 34.13
C ALA A 456 14.31 21.49 35.63
N ASP A 457 13.99 20.25 36.01
CA ASP A 457 14.21 19.72 37.37
C ASP A 457 14.21 18.16 37.40
N SER A 458 15.02 17.55 36.53
CA SER A 458 15.59 16.21 36.74
C SER A 458 16.82 16.02 35.83
N GLY A 459 17.96 15.65 36.44
CA GLY A 459 19.30 15.89 35.86
C GLY A 459 19.76 14.97 34.71
N ASP A 460 20.84 15.42 34.06
CA ASP A 460 21.72 14.77 33.07
C ASP A 460 21.09 14.21 31.76
N GLY A 461 19.84 13.75 31.77
CA GLY A 461 19.23 13.10 30.59
C GLY A 461 18.84 14.06 29.47
N ALA A 462 18.22 15.20 29.81
CA ALA A 462 17.69 16.16 28.84
C ALA A 462 18.79 16.87 28.04
N ASP A 463 19.90 17.21 28.70
CA ASP A 463 21.02 17.95 28.10
C ASP A 463 21.72 17.14 27.00
N ALA A 464 21.82 15.82 27.14
CA ALA A 464 22.46 14.95 26.16
C ALA A 464 21.72 14.91 24.81
N ALA A 465 20.38 14.83 24.83
CA ALA A 465 19.57 14.87 23.62
C ALA A 465 19.62 16.26 22.95
N GLY A 466 19.70 17.33 23.76
CA GLY A 466 19.94 18.69 23.29
C GLY A 466 21.30 18.85 22.61
N ALA A 467 22.36 18.27 23.19
CA ALA A 467 23.71 18.31 22.64
C ALA A 467 23.82 17.66 21.25
N PHE A 468 23.20 16.49 21.04
CA PHE A 468 23.22 15.84 19.73
C PHE A 468 22.50 16.66 18.64
N VAL A 469 21.31 17.19 18.93
CA VAL A 469 20.59 18.05 17.99
C VAL A 469 21.39 19.33 17.69
N THR A 470 22.05 19.90 18.70
CA THR A 470 22.93 21.07 18.53
C THR A 470 24.13 20.75 17.64
N ALA A 471 24.76 19.59 17.81
CA ALA A 471 25.89 19.16 16.98
C ALA A 471 25.46 18.87 15.52
N LEU A 472 24.28 18.28 15.29
CA LEU A 472 23.73 18.13 13.94
C LEU A 472 23.43 19.49 13.28
N GLN A 473 22.82 20.44 14.00
CA GLN A 473 22.58 21.80 13.49
C GLN A 473 23.91 22.53 13.19
N ALA A 474 24.92 22.35 14.04
CA ALA A 474 26.27 22.88 13.83
C ALA A 474 26.93 22.32 12.56
N LEU A 475 26.81 21.01 12.32
CA LEU A 475 27.27 20.33 11.11
C LEU A 475 26.49 20.82 9.88
N GLN A 476 25.16 20.92 9.97
CA GLN A 476 24.28 21.40 8.91
C GLN A 476 24.67 22.81 8.45
N ALA A 477 24.93 23.71 9.40
CA ALA A 477 25.40 25.07 9.12
C ALA A 477 26.82 25.10 8.51
N ALA A 478 27.73 24.23 8.97
CA ALA A 478 29.08 24.14 8.40
C ALA A 478 29.08 23.60 6.96
N LEU A 479 28.27 22.58 6.66
CA LEU A 479 28.07 22.08 5.31
C LEU A 479 27.51 23.15 4.37
N TRP A 480 26.50 23.91 4.82
CA TRP A 480 26.01 25.07 4.06
C TRP A 480 27.08 26.12 3.82
N GLY A 481 27.91 26.43 4.82
CA GLY A 481 29.00 27.40 4.70
C GLY A 481 30.03 27.00 3.63
N VAL A 482 30.48 25.74 3.65
CA VAL A 482 31.41 25.20 2.63
C VAL A 482 30.81 25.25 1.24
N VAL A 483 29.56 24.80 1.09
CA VAL A 483 28.89 24.76 -0.21
C VAL A 483 28.64 26.17 -0.74
N ALA A 484 28.11 27.09 0.09
CA ALA A 484 27.86 28.47 -0.30
C ALA A 484 29.14 29.18 -0.74
N ALA A 485 30.23 29.04 0.02
CA ALA A 485 31.52 29.64 -0.29
C ALA A 485 32.11 29.12 -1.62
N ARG A 486 31.95 27.83 -1.90
CA ARG A 486 32.41 27.21 -3.16
C ARG A 486 31.49 27.48 -4.35
N CYS A 487 30.19 27.66 -4.13
CA CYS A 487 29.23 28.14 -5.13
C CYS A 487 29.42 29.61 -5.50
N SER A 488 29.97 30.45 -4.60
CA SER A 488 30.24 31.87 -4.85
C SER A 488 31.58 32.18 -5.53
N ALA A 489 32.41 31.18 -5.82
CA ALA A 489 33.68 31.37 -6.54
C ALA A 489 33.45 31.68 -8.03
N GLU A 490 34.37 32.42 -8.67
CA GLU A 490 34.23 32.89 -10.07
C GLU A 490 34.02 31.76 -11.09
N SER A 491 34.52 30.55 -10.80
CA SER A 491 34.17 29.32 -11.51
C SER A 491 33.55 28.31 -10.54
N PRO A 492 32.23 28.03 -10.61
CA PRO A 492 31.59 27.08 -9.72
C PRO A 492 32.09 25.67 -10.02
N ASN A 493 32.75 25.06 -9.04
CA ASN A 493 33.21 23.68 -9.14
C ASN A 493 32.00 22.74 -9.32
N ILE A 494 32.07 21.81 -10.28
CA ILE A 494 30.98 20.87 -10.60
C ILE A 494 30.58 20.04 -9.37
N ASP A 495 31.55 19.61 -8.56
CA ASP A 495 31.30 18.88 -7.31
C ASP A 495 30.53 19.76 -6.29
N ALA A 496 30.67 21.10 -6.35
CA ALA A 496 30.01 22.03 -5.44
C ALA A 496 28.55 22.15 -5.81
N VAL A 497 28.29 22.30 -7.11
CA VAL A 497 26.95 22.34 -7.68
C VAL A 497 26.25 20.99 -7.50
N GLN A 498 26.96 19.87 -7.58
CA GLN A 498 26.42 18.54 -7.29
C GLN A 498 26.00 18.43 -5.81
N LEU A 499 26.89 18.78 -4.88
CA LEU A 499 26.59 18.72 -3.45
C LEU A 499 25.47 19.69 -3.05
N ALA A 500 25.49 20.91 -3.61
CA ALA A 500 24.42 21.89 -3.48
C ALA A 500 23.08 21.34 -3.97
N ALA A 501 23.02 20.83 -5.21
CA ALA A 501 21.80 20.30 -5.82
C ALA A 501 21.24 19.14 -4.98
N PHE A 502 22.09 18.21 -4.54
CA PHE A 502 21.71 17.14 -3.62
C PHE A 502 21.11 17.70 -2.32
N MET A 503 21.85 18.50 -1.55
CA MET A 503 21.40 19.02 -0.26
C MET A 503 20.09 19.82 -0.36
N CYS A 504 19.99 20.67 -1.38
CA CYS A 504 18.79 21.46 -1.66
C CYS A 504 17.60 20.57 -2.06
N SER A 505 17.83 19.54 -2.88
CA SER A 505 16.77 18.61 -3.30
C SER A 505 16.21 17.79 -2.13
N GLU A 506 17.06 17.27 -1.25
CA GLU A 506 16.64 16.54 -0.05
C GLU A 506 15.87 17.44 0.92
N LEU A 507 16.31 18.70 1.10
CA LEU A 507 15.58 19.69 1.90
C LEU A 507 14.18 19.96 1.33
N VAL A 508 14.07 20.13 0.00
CA VAL A 508 12.77 20.34 -0.66
C VAL A 508 11.90 19.08 -0.61
N VAL A 509 12.47 17.88 -0.74
CA VAL A 509 11.72 16.62 -0.59
C VAL A 509 11.21 16.43 0.84
N SER A 510 12.06 16.66 1.85
CA SER A 510 11.66 16.63 3.27
C SER A 510 10.61 17.70 3.59
N TRP A 511 10.77 18.92 3.07
CA TRP A 511 9.77 19.96 3.20
C TRP A 511 8.45 19.55 2.53
N MET A 512 8.48 18.97 1.33
CA MET A 512 7.28 18.50 0.64
C MET A 512 6.60 17.34 1.35
N THR A 513 7.33 16.38 1.94
CA THR A 513 6.70 15.27 2.68
C THR A 513 6.02 15.78 3.94
N HIS A 514 6.64 16.70 4.69
CA HIS A 514 5.99 17.35 5.83
C HIS A 514 4.82 18.26 5.41
N ALA A 515 4.97 19.06 4.35
CA ALA A 515 3.90 19.86 3.81
C ALA A 515 2.74 19.00 3.27
N HIS A 516 3.01 17.80 2.74
CA HIS A 516 1.97 16.84 2.34
C HIS A 516 1.30 16.16 3.52
N GLN A 517 2.01 15.84 4.60
CA GLN A 517 1.43 15.34 5.86
C GLN A 517 0.50 16.41 6.46
N ALA A 518 1.03 17.61 6.68
CA ALA A 518 0.27 18.77 7.17
C ALA A 518 -0.86 19.18 6.20
N ARG A 519 -0.74 18.92 4.90
CA ARG A 519 -1.79 19.15 3.91
C ARG A 519 -2.82 18.02 3.85
N ASP A 520 -2.51 16.78 4.19
CA ASP A 520 -3.53 15.74 4.39
C ASP A 520 -4.33 15.98 5.68
N GLU A 521 -3.73 16.71 6.62
CA GLU A 521 -4.39 17.31 7.78
C GLU A 521 -5.19 18.59 7.40
N ALA A 522 -4.69 19.47 6.51
CA ALA A 522 -5.31 20.77 6.20
C ALA A 522 -6.24 20.84 4.96
N LEU A 523 -6.07 20.00 3.93
CA LEU A 523 -7.06 19.81 2.84
C LEU A 523 -8.38 19.23 3.36
N ALA A 524 -8.37 18.68 4.58
CA ALA A 524 -9.57 18.36 5.32
C ALA A 524 -10.45 19.59 5.64
N GLN A 525 -9.87 20.80 5.57
CA GLN A 525 -10.50 22.06 5.96
C GLN A 525 -10.72 23.01 4.78
N GLU A 526 -9.80 23.12 3.82
CA GLU A 526 -9.96 23.99 2.65
C GLU A 526 -9.68 23.32 1.30
N ALA A 527 -10.71 23.27 0.44
CA ALA A 527 -10.62 22.78 -0.93
C ALA A 527 -10.34 23.94 -1.91
N GLY A 528 -9.07 24.12 -2.28
CA GLY A 528 -8.63 25.00 -3.35
C GLY A 528 -7.56 24.31 -4.19
N ASP A 529 -7.74 24.29 -5.51
CA ASP A 529 -6.89 23.53 -6.45
C ASP A 529 -5.53 24.20 -6.78
N ASP A 530 -5.27 25.41 -6.27
CA ASP A 530 -4.06 26.16 -6.61
C ASP A 530 -2.81 25.68 -5.84
N LEU A 531 -2.26 24.56 -6.32
CA LEU A 531 -0.97 24.00 -5.91
C LEU A 531 0.17 25.03 -5.86
N SER A 532 0.10 26.10 -6.67
CA SER A 532 1.19 27.10 -6.75
C SER A 532 1.28 27.98 -5.50
N ALA A 533 0.18 28.14 -4.75
CA ALA A 533 0.16 28.91 -3.52
C ALA A 533 0.89 28.22 -2.35
N VAL A 534 1.04 26.89 -2.42
CA VAL A 534 1.67 26.05 -1.38
C VAL A 534 3.16 25.81 -1.67
N LEU A 535 3.68 26.14 -2.86
CA LEU A 535 5.09 25.90 -3.18
C LEU A 535 6.05 26.75 -2.30
N PRO A 536 7.16 26.17 -1.83
CA PRO A 536 8.08 26.86 -0.96
C PRO A 536 8.80 27.99 -1.68
N ASP A 537 9.03 29.09 -0.96
CA ASP A 537 9.97 30.10 -1.39
C ASP A 537 11.39 29.58 -1.12
N LEU A 538 12.08 29.13 -2.17
CA LEU A 538 13.43 28.54 -2.05
C LEU A 538 14.43 29.52 -1.42
N ALA A 539 14.26 30.84 -1.60
CA ALA A 539 15.12 31.85 -1.00
C ALA A 539 15.00 31.92 0.54
N SER A 540 13.90 31.39 1.11
CA SER A 540 13.69 31.27 2.56
C SER A 540 14.28 29.98 3.15
N LEU A 541 14.49 28.95 2.33
CA LEU A 541 14.96 27.62 2.76
C LEU A 541 16.45 27.38 2.49
N ILE A 542 17.01 28.00 1.44
CA ILE A 542 18.34 27.72 0.91
C ILE A 542 19.16 29.02 0.92
N PRO A 543 20.44 29.00 1.36
CA PRO A 543 21.31 30.17 1.26
C PRO A 543 21.39 30.70 -0.18
N GLU A 544 21.19 32.02 -0.36
CA GLU A 544 21.08 32.65 -1.68
C GLU A 544 22.28 32.34 -2.60
N ALA A 545 23.50 32.38 -2.05
CA ALA A 545 24.73 32.03 -2.79
C ALA A 545 24.73 30.59 -3.32
N THR A 546 24.18 29.64 -2.56
CA THR A 546 24.07 28.24 -2.99
C THR A 546 23.00 28.06 -4.06
N LEU A 547 21.82 28.67 -3.87
CA LEU A 547 20.74 28.65 -4.86
C LEU A 547 21.22 29.27 -6.18
N ARG A 548 21.92 30.40 -6.11
CA ARG A 548 22.53 31.08 -7.26
C ARG A 548 23.58 30.22 -7.96
N GLY A 549 24.51 29.61 -7.22
CA GLY A 549 25.51 28.71 -7.81
C GLY A 549 24.90 27.50 -8.53
N VAL A 550 23.78 26.95 -8.03
CA VAL A 550 23.03 25.91 -8.75
C VAL A 550 22.38 26.46 -10.02
N ILE A 551 21.74 27.64 -9.95
CA ILE A 551 21.11 28.29 -11.11
C ILE A 551 22.15 28.63 -12.20
N ASP A 552 23.32 29.14 -11.82
CA ASP A 552 24.40 29.49 -12.73
C ASP A 552 25.04 28.23 -13.33
N GLY A 553 25.20 27.15 -12.54
CA GLY A 553 25.60 25.83 -13.03
C GLY A 553 24.62 25.22 -14.04
N ILE A 554 23.31 25.32 -13.80
CA ILE A 554 22.27 24.93 -14.78
C ILE A 554 22.40 25.77 -16.05
N SER A 555 22.65 27.07 -15.92
CA SER A 555 22.78 27.98 -17.05
C SER A 555 24.00 27.64 -17.91
N ALA A 556 25.12 27.24 -17.30
CA ALA A 556 26.28 26.72 -18.01
C ALA A 556 25.98 25.42 -18.79
N GLN A 557 25.23 24.48 -18.19
CA GLN A 557 24.78 23.26 -18.88
C GLN A 557 23.78 23.54 -20.02
N LEU A 558 22.96 24.59 -19.88
CA LEU A 558 22.07 25.05 -20.94
C LEU A 558 22.81 25.69 -22.11
N LEU A 559 24.02 26.24 -21.89
CA LEU A 559 24.87 26.79 -22.94
C LEU A 559 25.81 25.75 -23.62
N ALA A 560 26.30 24.74 -22.91
CA ALA A 560 27.20 23.72 -23.46
C ALA A 560 26.52 22.81 -24.52
N ASP A 561 27.21 22.34 -25.56
CA ASP A 561 26.57 21.55 -26.64
C ASP A 561 25.87 20.27 -26.16
N SER A 562 26.43 19.60 -25.14
CA SER A 562 25.84 18.46 -24.44
C SER A 562 25.84 18.70 -22.93
N ILE A 563 24.87 18.11 -22.23
CA ILE A 563 24.86 18.10 -20.77
C ILE A 563 25.91 17.09 -20.30
N THR A 564 26.86 17.58 -19.50
CA THR A 564 27.95 16.81 -18.89
C THR A 564 27.62 16.36 -17.47
N TRP A 565 26.51 16.83 -16.91
CA TRP A 565 26.03 16.42 -15.59
C TRP A 565 25.61 14.96 -15.53
N THR A 566 25.77 14.37 -14.35
CA THR A 566 25.25 13.03 -14.08
C THR A 566 23.71 13.02 -14.09
N PRO A 567 23.07 11.88 -14.39
CA PRO A 567 21.61 11.76 -14.39
C PRO A 567 20.98 12.16 -13.04
N GLN A 568 21.68 11.87 -11.95
CA GLN A 568 21.29 12.22 -10.59
C GLN A 568 21.32 13.74 -10.36
N MET A 569 22.37 14.44 -10.82
CA MET A 569 22.43 15.91 -10.74
C MET A 569 21.30 16.58 -11.52
N VAL A 570 21.02 16.11 -12.75
CA VAL A 570 19.90 16.63 -13.54
C VAL A 570 18.58 16.42 -12.79
N ARG A 571 18.31 15.22 -12.27
CA ARG A 571 17.12 14.94 -11.45
C ARG A 571 17.03 15.89 -10.25
N GLN A 572 18.09 16.02 -9.46
CA GLN A 572 18.12 16.87 -8.26
C GLN A 572 17.87 18.35 -8.58
N ALA A 573 18.52 18.88 -9.62
CA ALA A 573 18.35 20.25 -10.08
C ALA A 573 16.92 20.54 -10.58
N VAL A 574 16.32 19.61 -11.34
CA VAL A 574 14.95 19.77 -11.84
C VAL A 574 13.93 19.59 -10.72
N THR A 575 14.13 18.65 -9.78
CA THR A 575 13.28 18.51 -8.58
C THR A 575 13.35 19.75 -7.68
N LEU A 576 14.54 20.35 -7.52
CA LEU A 576 14.73 21.57 -6.76
C LEU A 576 13.98 22.75 -7.41
N LEU A 577 14.37 23.13 -8.63
CA LEU A 577 13.86 24.34 -9.27
C LEU A 577 12.44 24.19 -9.83
N GLY A 578 12.02 22.97 -10.19
CA GLY A 578 10.66 22.67 -10.65
C GLY A 578 9.59 22.89 -9.57
N ASN A 579 9.96 22.73 -8.30
CA ASN A 579 9.10 23.02 -7.13
C ASN A 579 9.30 24.44 -6.57
N SER A 580 10.09 25.29 -7.24
CA SER A 580 10.24 26.69 -6.84
C SER A 580 8.95 27.46 -7.03
N ARG A 581 8.63 28.39 -6.11
CA ARG A 581 7.56 29.38 -6.32
C ARG A 581 7.83 30.34 -7.49
N ASP A 582 9.10 30.64 -7.78
CA ASP A 582 9.51 31.50 -8.90
C ASP A 582 9.30 30.82 -10.27
N PRO A 583 8.50 31.40 -11.19
CA PRO A 583 8.31 30.86 -12.53
C PRO A 583 9.60 30.81 -13.39
N ALA A 584 10.58 31.69 -13.16
CA ALA A 584 11.85 31.69 -13.91
C ALA A 584 12.71 30.47 -13.58
N HIS A 585 12.75 30.07 -12.29
CA HIS A 585 13.39 28.83 -11.86
C HIS A 585 12.73 27.61 -12.50
N ARG A 586 11.39 27.55 -12.46
CA ARG A 586 10.63 26.45 -13.10
C ARG A 586 10.88 26.39 -14.61
N ALA A 587 10.96 27.54 -15.30
CA ALA A 587 11.27 27.59 -16.73
C ALA A 587 12.67 27.02 -17.06
N ARG A 588 13.71 27.42 -16.31
CA ARG A 588 15.08 26.86 -16.48
C ARG A 588 15.14 25.36 -16.16
N ALA A 589 14.42 24.90 -15.14
CA ALA A 589 14.32 23.48 -14.79
C ALA A 589 13.73 22.65 -15.95
N VAL A 590 12.62 23.14 -16.52
CA VAL A 590 11.96 22.50 -17.67
C VAL A 590 12.88 22.53 -18.89
N GLU A 591 13.58 23.63 -19.17
CA GLU A 591 14.52 23.72 -20.29
C GLU A 591 15.69 22.73 -20.16
N LEU A 592 16.29 22.62 -18.97
CA LEU A 592 17.35 21.65 -18.68
C LEU A 592 16.85 20.22 -18.93
N ALA A 593 15.65 19.90 -18.43
CA ALA A 593 15.06 18.59 -18.61
C ALA A 593 14.69 18.29 -20.09
N ARG A 594 14.19 19.27 -20.85
CA ARG A 594 13.96 19.12 -22.31
C ARG A 594 15.27 18.91 -23.07
N LYS A 595 16.36 19.60 -22.70
CA LYS A 595 17.68 19.43 -23.33
C LYS A 595 18.26 18.04 -23.03
N TRP A 596 18.18 17.60 -21.77
CA TRP A 596 18.54 16.24 -21.35
C TRP A 596 17.72 15.19 -22.08
N TYR A 597 16.40 15.41 -22.22
CA TYR A 597 15.52 14.53 -22.98
C TYR A 597 15.97 14.33 -24.43
N ARG A 598 16.34 15.40 -25.15
CA ARG A 598 16.84 15.30 -26.53
C ARG A 598 18.15 14.49 -26.61
N GLN A 599 19.07 14.70 -25.68
CA GLN A 599 20.33 13.95 -25.60
C GLN A 599 20.09 12.45 -25.36
N LEU A 600 19.20 12.09 -24.42
CA LEU A 600 18.81 10.69 -24.20
C LEU A 600 18.00 10.10 -25.35
N GLN A 601 17.19 10.91 -26.03
CA GLN A 601 16.43 10.49 -27.20
C GLN A 601 17.35 10.13 -28.37
N SER A 602 18.41 10.91 -28.62
CA SER A 602 19.45 10.57 -29.61
C SER A 602 20.13 9.24 -29.26
N ARG A 603 20.67 9.13 -28.04
CA ARG A 603 21.29 7.90 -27.52
C ARG A 603 20.38 6.68 -27.66
N SER A 604 19.09 6.82 -27.33
CA SER A 604 18.10 5.74 -27.48
C SER A 604 17.85 5.35 -28.95
N GLN A 605 17.83 6.32 -29.87
CA GLN A 605 17.68 6.11 -31.32
C GLN A 605 18.92 5.45 -31.93
N GLU A 606 20.11 5.82 -31.46
CA GLU A 606 21.40 5.19 -31.80
C GLU A 606 21.51 3.74 -31.29
N GLY A 607 20.55 3.28 -30.50
CA GLY A 607 20.48 1.91 -29.98
C GLY A 607 21.08 1.75 -28.59
N GLU A 608 21.55 2.83 -27.96
CA GLU A 608 22.11 2.77 -26.61
C GLU A 608 21.05 2.36 -25.58
N ARG A 609 21.50 1.65 -24.54
CA ARG A 609 20.66 1.18 -23.44
C ARG A 609 20.65 2.23 -22.34
N LEU A 610 19.61 3.05 -22.32
CA LEU A 610 19.38 4.02 -21.24
C LEU A 610 19.21 3.29 -19.89
N GLN A 611 19.73 3.86 -18.82
CA GLN A 611 19.55 3.37 -17.45
C GLN A 611 18.25 3.93 -16.83
N PRO A 612 17.59 3.21 -15.90
CA PRO A 612 16.41 3.70 -15.18
C PRO A 612 16.54 5.13 -14.62
N ILE A 613 17.66 5.44 -13.97
CA ILE A 613 17.90 6.75 -13.35
C ILE A 613 17.97 7.90 -14.36
N GLU A 614 18.34 7.61 -15.61
CA GLU A 614 18.35 8.59 -16.70
C GLU A 614 16.94 9.03 -17.11
N LEU A 615 15.96 8.13 -17.01
CA LEU A 615 14.55 8.43 -17.29
C LEU A 615 13.79 9.02 -16.08
N LEU A 616 14.23 8.74 -14.84
CA LEU A 616 13.59 9.27 -13.64
C LEU A 616 13.64 10.81 -13.55
N ALA A 617 14.66 11.44 -14.14
CA ALA A 617 14.76 12.90 -14.25
C ALA A 617 13.58 13.55 -15.00
N PHE A 618 12.79 12.78 -15.77
CA PHE A 618 11.63 13.29 -16.51
C PHE A 618 10.32 13.25 -15.73
N PHE A 619 10.26 12.62 -14.56
CA PHE A 619 9.03 12.47 -13.77
C PHE A 619 8.69 13.70 -12.93
N VAL A 620 8.71 14.88 -13.56
CA VAL A 620 8.37 16.18 -12.97
C VAL A 620 7.10 16.69 -13.66
N PRO A 621 6.05 17.15 -12.93
CA PRO A 621 4.71 17.39 -13.50
C PRO A 621 4.69 18.28 -14.73
N THR A 622 5.42 19.39 -14.68
CA THR A 622 5.47 20.38 -15.76
C THR A 622 6.03 19.80 -17.05
N LEU A 623 7.12 19.02 -16.97
CA LEU A 623 7.69 18.34 -18.12
C LEU A 623 6.81 17.18 -18.60
N LEU A 624 6.26 16.38 -17.68
CA LEU A 624 5.33 15.31 -18.02
C LEU A 624 4.08 15.82 -18.72
N GLN A 625 3.59 17.02 -18.38
CA GLN A 625 2.43 17.64 -19.00
C GLN A 625 2.70 18.05 -20.46
N GLU A 626 3.90 18.53 -20.76
CA GLU A 626 4.33 18.93 -22.10
C GLU A 626 4.77 17.74 -22.97
N GLU A 627 5.69 16.92 -22.46
CA GLU A 627 6.43 15.90 -23.23
C GLU A 627 5.94 14.46 -22.97
N LYS A 628 4.73 14.29 -22.41
CA LYS A 628 4.10 13.00 -22.08
C LYS A 628 4.36 11.89 -23.10
N LYS A 629 4.13 12.19 -24.38
CA LYS A 629 4.27 11.23 -25.48
C LYS A 629 5.73 10.81 -25.69
N GLY A 630 6.65 11.76 -25.63
CA GLY A 630 8.08 11.53 -25.76
C GLY A 630 8.63 10.71 -24.60
N VAL A 631 8.24 11.04 -23.36
CA VAL A 631 8.64 10.28 -22.16
C VAL A 631 8.05 8.86 -22.20
N ALA A 632 6.76 8.70 -22.52
CA ALA A 632 6.14 7.38 -22.66
C ALA A 632 6.79 6.52 -23.76
N GLN A 633 7.26 7.13 -24.86
CA GLN A 633 8.00 6.43 -25.91
C GLN A 633 9.41 6.02 -25.46
N ALA A 634 10.14 6.90 -24.76
CA ALA A 634 11.47 6.61 -24.23
C ALA A 634 11.43 5.49 -23.17
N VAL A 635 10.45 5.53 -22.26
CA VAL A 635 10.17 4.46 -21.30
C VAL A 635 9.82 3.16 -22.04
N ARG A 636 8.90 3.18 -23.01
CA ARG A 636 8.54 1.99 -23.82
C ARG A 636 9.74 1.37 -24.53
N ALA A 637 10.62 2.18 -25.13
CA ALA A 637 11.81 1.71 -25.81
C ALA A 637 12.80 1.07 -24.82
N SER A 638 13.03 1.73 -23.68
CA SER A 638 14.01 1.31 -22.67
C SER A 638 13.55 0.08 -21.88
N LEU A 639 12.25 -0.02 -21.54
CA LEU A 639 11.68 -1.15 -20.80
C LEU A 639 12.08 -2.49 -21.41
N SER A 640 11.97 -2.64 -22.75
CA SER A 640 12.34 -3.89 -23.44
C SER A 640 13.83 -4.27 -23.37
N ARG A 641 14.69 -3.35 -22.95
CA ARG A 641 16.15 -3.53 -22.77
C ARG A 641 16.55 -3.67 -21.30
N TRP A 642 15.60 -3.60 -20.36
CA TRP A 642 15.86 -3.63 -18.92
C TRP A 642 15.71 -5.01 -18.30
N SER A 643 16.44 -5.26 -17.21
CA SER A 643 16.26 -6.41 -16.31
C SER A 643 15.02 -6.23 -15.42
N VAL A 644 14.59 -7.30 -14.74
CA VAL A 644 13.48 -7.20 -13.77
C VAL A 644 13.84 -6.27 -12.60
N ALA A 645 15.10 -6.27 -12.14
CA ALA A 645 15.56 -5.39 -11.08
C ALA A 645 15.62 -3.91 -11.51
N GLU A 646 15.99 -3.63 -12.75
CA GLU A 646 15.99 -2.26 -13.31
C GLU A 646 14.57 -1.70 -13.47
N VAL A 647 13.65 -2.53 -13.94
CA VAL A 647 12.22 -2.23 -13.95
C VAL A 647 11.75 -1.96 -12.51
N LEU A 648 12.04 -2.84 -11.56
CA LEU A 648 11.66 -2.66 -10.16
C LEU A 648 12.17 -1.34 -9.58
N TYR A 649 13.45 -1.03 -9.73
CA TYR A 649 14.05 0.24 -9.30
C TYR A 649 13.35 1.45 -9.93
N PHE A 650 13.09 1.42 -11.24
CA PHE A 650 12.36 2.50 -11.92
C PHE A 650 10.96 2.73 -11.33
N PHE A 651 10.19 1.65 -11.13
CA PHE A 651 8.82 1.76 -10.61
C PHE A 651 8.78 2.03 -9.10
N SER A 652 9.76 1.58 -8.31
CA SER A 652 9.86 1.91 -6.89
C SER A 652 10.19 3.39 -6.69
N GLU A 653 11.12 3.93 -7.46
CA GLU A 653 11.44 5.35 -7.44
C GLU A 653 10.24 6.22 -7.84
N ILE A 654 9.48 5.82 -8.88
CA ILE A 654 8.25 6.54 -9.25
C ILE A 654 7.15 6.37 -8.20
N ALA A 655 7.04 5.22 -7.52
CA ALA A 655 6.07 5.05 -6.45
C ALA A 655 6.41 5.92 -5.23
N MET A 656 7.68 5.90 -4.80
CA MET A 656 8.18 6.63 -3.62
C MET A 656 8.17 8.14 -3.82
N HIS A 657 8.62 8.63 -4.98
CA HIS A 657 8.72 10.07 -5.24
C HIS A 657 7.53 10.63 -6.03
N GLY A 658 6.93 9.83 -6.92
CA GLY A 658 5.90 10.27 -7.87
C GLY A 658 4.45 9.94 -7.49
N GLY A 659 4.21 9.19 -6.41
CA GLY A 659 2.87 8.75 -5.96
C GLY A 659 1.84 9.87 -5.74
N ARG A 660 2.30 11.11 -5.61
CA ARG A 660 1.49 12.33 -5.85
C ARG A 660 2.20 13.41 -6.66
N ALA A 661 3.54 13.49 -6.57
CA ALA A 661 4.31 14.56 -7.18
C ALA A 661 4.47 14.46 -8.71
N GLY A 662 3.83 13.49 -9.40
CA GLY A 662 3.84 13.36 -10.86
C GLY A 662 2.50 13.65 -11.57
N GLY A 663 1.45 14.00 -10.82
CA GLY A 663 0.13 14.33 -11.37
C GLY A 663 -0.62 13.15 -12.01
N VAL A 664 -1.59 13.47 -12.88
CA VAL A 664 -2.34 12.47 -13.66
C VAL A 664 -1.47 11.92 -14.80
N GLU A 665 -0.47 12.70 -15.20
CA GLU A 665 0.44 12.46 -16.29
C GLU A 665 1.35 11.26 -15.99
N SER A 666 2.00 11.21 -14.83
CA SER A 666 2.81 10.06 -14.41
C SER A 666 1.97 8.78 -14.39
N MET A 667 0.77 8.83 -13.79
CA MET A 667 -0.17 7.71 -13.77
C MET A 667 -0.54 7.21 -15.17
N THR A 668 -0.61 8.09 -16.18
CA THR A 668 -0.84 7.66 -17.56
C THR A 668 0.39 7.02 -18.22
N VAL A 669 1.61 7.51 -17.96
CA VAL A 669 2.85 6.85 -18.44
C VAL A 669 2.99 5.44 -17.82
N LEU A 670 2.69 5.31 -16.53
CA LEU A 670 2.64 4.04 -15.81
C LEU A 670 1.56 3.10 -16.38
N ARG A 671 0.37 3.62 -16.71
CA ARG A 671 -0.72 2.83 -17.32
C ARG A 671 -0.34 2.31 -18.72
N ASP A 672 0.23 3.18 -19.55
CA ASP A 672 0.69 2.88 -20.92
C ASP A 672 1.87 1.89 -20.95
N SER A 673 2.62 1.81 -19.85
CA SER A 673 3.73 0.87 -19.64
C SER A 673 3.26 -0.52 -19.21
N GLY A 674 2.11 -0.64 -18.54
CA GLY A 674 1.65 -1.90 -17.93
C GLY A 674 1.54 -3.09 -18.90
N LYS A 675 1.19 -2.84 -20.17
CA LYS A 675 1.19 -3.88 -21.23
C LYS A 675 2.56 -4.55 -21.42
N LEU A 676 3.64 -3.78 -21.34
CA LEU A 676 5.00 -4.27 -21.50
C LEU A 676 5.45 -5.03 -20.24
N LEU A 677 5.01 -4.56 -19.07
CA LEU A 677 5.29 -5.21 -17.79
C LEU A 677 4.64 -6.59 -17.64
N GLY A 678 3.64 -6.94 -18.45
CA GLY A 678 3.12 -8.32 -18.47
C GLY A 678 4.21 -9.36 -18.75
N VAL A 679 5.19 -9.03 -19.60
CA VAL A 679 6.35 -9.90 -19.90
C VAL A 679 7.31 -10.01 -18.70
N TYR A 680 7.39 -8.97 -17.88
CA TYR A 680 8.21 -8.92 -16.66
C TYR A 680 7.54 -9.68 -15.52
N ALA A 681 6.24 -9.46 -15.29
CA ALA A 681 5.44 -10.20 -14.34
C ALA A 681 5.51 -11.72 -14.59
N ALA A 682 5.40 -12.16 -15.85
CA ALA A 682 5.49 -13.57 -16.22
C ALA A 682 6.86 -14.22 -15.90
N LYS A 683 7.94 -13.43 -15.83
CA LYS A 683 9.31 -13.91 -15.55
C LYS A 683 9.74 -13.71 -14.10
N ALA A 684 9.07 -12.82 -13.36
CA ALA A 684 9.46 -12.45 -12.01
C ALA A 684 9.44 -13.65 -11.03
N SER A 685 10.40 -13.66 -10.11
CA SER A 685 10.32 -14.48 -8.89
C SER A 685 9.22 -13.95 -7.95
N ALA A 686 8.83 -14.71 -6.92
CA ALA A 686 7.80 -14.26 -5.98
C ALA A 686 8.17 -12.91 -5.28
N PRO A 687 9.41 -12.69 -4.76
CA PRO A 687 9.81 -11.39 -4.22
C PRO A 687 9.79 -10.26 -5.25
N GLN A 688 10.26 -10.50 -6.48
CA GLN A 688 10.24 -9.52 -7.55
C GLN A 688 8.81 -9.14 -7.96
N LEU A 689 7.90 -10.13 -8.00
CA LEU A 689 6.50 -9.89 -8.30
C LEU A 689 5.82 -9.06 -7.18
N VAL A 690 6.13 -9.36 -5.91
CA VAL A 690 5.67 -8.56 -4.76
C VAL A 690 6.06 -7.09 -4.95
N GLY A 691 7.36 -6.82 -5.17
CA GLY A 691 7.86 -5.46 -5.37
C GLY A 691 7.18 -4.74 -6.53
N LEU A 692 7.01 -5.41 -7.67
CA LEU A 692 6.45 -4.80 -8.88
C LEU A 692 4.98 -4.41 -8.71
N VAL A 693 4.19 -5.28 -8.07
CA VAL A 693 2.77 -5.07 -7.82
C VAL A 693 2.56 -4.03 -6.72
N GLU A 694 3.42 -4.01 -5.70
CA GLU A 694 3.38 -3.02 -4.62
C GLU A 694 3.70 -1.61 -5.13
N CYS A 695 4.68 -1.44 -6.03
CA CYS A 695 4.94 -0.15 -6.67
C CYS A 695 3.71 0.35 -7.46
N TYR A 696 3.02 -0.53 -8.19
CA TYR A 696 1.77 -0.19 -8.90
C TYR A 696 0.59 0.08 -7.97
N GLY A 697 0.47 -0.66 -6.86
CA GLY A 697 -0.56 -0.48 -5.84
C GLY A 697 -0.40 0.83 -5.07
N LEU A 698 0.84 1.20 -4.71
CA LEU A 698 1.18 2.49 -4.09
C LEU A 698 0.93 3.67 -5.03
N ALA A 699 1.28 3.53 -6.31
CA ALA A 699 0.96 4.52 -7.34
C ALA A 699 -0.54 4.58 -7.71
N GLN A 700 -1.36 3.66 -7.19
CA GLN A 700 -2.80 3.51 -7.49
C GLN A 700 -3.11 3.40 -9.00
N VAL A 701 -2.15 2.93 -9.80
CA VAL A 701 -2.30 2.84 -11.25
C VAL A 701 -2.88 1.49 -11.65
N ARG A 702 -4.08 1.52 -12.21
CA ARG A 702 -4.71 0.35 -12.80
C ARG A 702 -4.33 0.18 -14.28
N SER A 703 -3.83 -1.00 -14.64
CA SER A 703 -3.62 -1.48 -16.01
C SER A 703 -4.09 -2.94 -16.10
N ASP A 704 -5.21 -3.19 -16.78
CA ASP A 704 -5.89 -4.50 -16.76
C ASP A 704 -5.00 -5.64 -17.31
N ASP A 705 -4.19 -5.36 -18.35
CA ASP A 705 -3.24 -6.33 -18.92
C ASP A 705 -2.13 -6.75 -17.93
N PHE A 706 -1.63 -5.78 -17.14
CA PHE A 706 -0.63 -6.04 -16.10
C PHE A 706 -1.24 -6.84 -14.94
N CYS A 707 -2.42 -6.44 -14.47
CA CYS A 707 -3.18 -7.18 -13.46
C CYS A 707 -3.45 -8.63 -13.88
N GLU A 708 -3.72 -8.88 -15.16
CA GLU A 708 -3.91 -10.20 -15.73
C GLU A 708 -2.63 -11.05 -15.75
N ALA A 709 -1.51 -10.47 -16.16
CA ALA A 709 -0.22 -11.16 -16.14
C ALA A 709 0.23 -11.50 -14.69
N VAL A 710 0.07 -10.55 -13.77
CA VAL A 710 0.33 -10.76 -12.33
C VAL A 710 -0.57 -11.85 -11.77
N ALA A 711 -1.89 -11.78 -11.98
CA ALA A 711 -2.82 -12.79 -11.50
C ALA A 711 -2.44 -14.19 -12.01
N SER A 712 -2.08 -14.29 -13.29
CA SER A 712 -1.63 -15.55 -13.91
C SER A 712 -0.34 -16.09 -13.29
N ARG A 713 0.63 -15.22 -13.01
CA ARG A 713 1.90 -15.60 -12.36
C ARG A 713 1.70 -15.99 -10.88
N VAL A 714 0.89 -15.26 -10.12
CA VAL A 714 0.54 -15.62 -8.73
C VAL A 714 -0.10 -17.00 -8.69
N SER A 715 -1.07 -17.25 -9.57
CA SER A 715 -1.72 -18.54 -9.77
C SER A 715 -0.73 -19.66 -10.15
N GLU A 716 0.27 -19.38 -10.99
CA GLU A 716 1.33 -20.34 -11.35
C GLU A 716 2.21 -20.70 -10.13
N LEU A 717 2.73 -19.68 -9.44
CA LEU A 717 3.59 -19.84 -8.26
C LEU A 717 2.86 -20.58 -7.12
N LEU A 718 1.56 -20.32 -6.93
CA LEU A 718 0.73 -21.05 -5.97
C LEU A 718 0.54 -22.52 -6.36
N ARG A 719 0.36 -22.84 -7.64
CA ARG A 719 0.24 -24.24 -8.09
C ARG A 719 1.54 -25.01 -7.90
N THR A 720 2.71 -24.38 -8.13
CA THR A 720 4.00 -25.03 -7.85
C THR A 720 4.17 -25.30 -6.35
N THR A 721 3.85 -24.35 -5.45
CA THR A 721 3.96 -24.61 -4.00
C THR A 721 3.05 -25.74 -3.52
N VAL A 722 1.83 -25.83 -4.05
CA VAL A 722 0.89 -26.91 -3.68
C VAL A 722 1.37 -28.26 -4.21
N ALA A 723 1.93 -28.31 -5.43
CA ALA A 723 2.48 -29.53 -6.00
C ALA A 723 3.70 -30.05 -5.22
N ASP A 724 4.61 -29.16 -4.84
CA ASP A 724 5.82 -29.52 -4.10
C ASP A 724 5.50 -30.00 -2.67
N ALA A 725 4.62 -29.29 -1.95
CA ALA A 725 4.11 -29.73 -0.64
C ALA A 725 3.35 -31.08 -0.71
N SER A 726 2.72 -31.39 -1.84
CA SER A 726 2.05 -32.68 -2.03
C SER A 726 3.06 -33.82 -2.24
N ARG A 727 4.14 -33.57 -2.99
CA ARG A 727 5.23 -34.54 -3.20
C ARG A 727 5.94 -34.87 -1.90
N GLU A 728 6.26 -33.86 -1.09
CA GLU A 728 6.92 -34.03 0.22
C GLU A 728 6.11 -34.97 1.14
N LYS A 729 4.79 -34.80 1.18
CA LYS A 729 3.90 -35.70 1.94
C LYS A 729 3.90 -37.14 1.42
N THR A 730 4.02 -37.35 0.10
CA THR A 730 4.13 -38.69 -0.49
C THR A 730 5.45 -39.37 -0.13
N TYR A 731 6.57 -38.64 -0.11
CA TYR A 731 7.87 -39.20 0.30
C TYR A 731 7.91 -39.60 1.78
N LEU A 732 7.31 -38.80 2.67
CA LEU A 732 7.22 -39.13 4.10
C LEU A 732 6.30 -40.34 4.37
N SER A 733 5.29 -40.56 3.52
CA SER A 733 4.38 -41.71 3.65
C SER A 733 4.91 -43.02 3.02
N ALA A 734 6.05 -42.99 2.34
CA ALA A 734 6.59 -44.12 1.57
C ALA A 734 7.70 -44.91 2.29
N ALA A 735 7.88 -44.71 3.61
CA ALA A 735 8.77 -45.55 4.41
C ALA A 735 8.15 -46.96 4.58
N PRO A 736 8.85 -48.05 4.19
CA PRO A 736 8.30 -49.40 4.30
C PRO A 736 8.22 -49.85 5.77
N PRO A 737 7.12 -50.51 6.19
CA PRO A 737 6.99 -51.02 7.55
C PRO A 737 7.92 -52.24 7.75
N THR A 738 8.96 -52.10 8.56
CA THR A 738 9.78 -53.22 9.00
C THR A 738 9.01 -54.03 10.07
N THR A 739 8.63 -55.24 9.70
CA THR A 739 7.90 -56.18 10.57
C THR A 739 8.81 -56.77 11.65
N ALA A 740 8.45 -56.59 12.92
CA ALA A 740 8.95 -57.40 14.02
C ALA A 740 7.81 -58.29 14.54
N SER A 741 8.02 -59.60 14.55
CA SER A 741 7.06 -60.61 14.97
C SER A 741 7.53 -61.27 16.26
N GLU A 742 6.76 -61.19 17.34
CA GLU A 742 7.00 -61.94 18.56
C GLU A 742 6.26 -63.29 18.53
N SER A 743 7.00 -64.41 18.54
CA SER A 743 6.47 -65.67 19.09
C SER A 743 7.58 -66.67 19.48
N GLN A 744 7.73 -66.86 20.78
CA GLN A 744 8.00 -68.13 21.47
C GLN A 744 9.30 -68.94 21.23
N ALA A 745 10.07 -68.98 22.32
CA ALA A 745 10.48 -70.20 23.05
C ALA A 745 11.78 -70.98 22.71
N ASN A 746 12.62 -71.02 23.75
CA ASN A 746 13.39 -72.16 24.27
C ASN A 746 14.78 -72.54 23.72
N SER A 747 15.68 -72.66 24.72
CA SER A 747 16.79 -73.61 24.90
C SER A 747 18.20 -73.27 24.39
N PHE A 748 19.13 -73.16 25.36
CA PHE A 748 20.43 -73.85 25.48
C PHE A 748 21.18 -74.22 24.17
N ALA A 749 22.46 -73.91 23.95
CA ALA A 749 23.60 -73.75 24.86
C ALA A 749 24.88 -73.33 24.07
N ALA A 750 25.90 -72.86 24.79
CA ALA A 750 27.36 -72.99 24.55
C ALA A 750 27.97 -72.86 23.13
N GLY A 751 29.05 -72.06 23.01
CA GLY A 751 30.04 -72.25 21.93
C GLY A 751 30.80 -71.02 21.47
N GLU A 752 31.91 -70.73 22.14
CA GLU A 752 33.23 -70.32 21.57
C GLU A 752 33.39 -69.09 20.62
N GLN A 753 34.49 -68.37 20.89
CA GLN A 753 35.14 -67.37 20.03
C GLN A 753 36.00 -68.05 18.93
N PRO A 754 36.84 -67.33 18.15
CA PRO A 754 36.57 -66.19 17.26
C PRO A 754 37.15 -66.41 15.84
N ALA A 755 36.75 -65.62 14.83
CA ALA A 755 37.56 -65.49 13.61
C ALA A 755 37.43 -64.13 12.87
N VAL A 756 38.60 -63.56 12.61
CA VAL A 756 38.92 -62.40 11.77
C VAL A 756 38.44 -62.55 10.32
N GLN A 757 37.84 -61.49 9.75
CA GLN A 757 38.10 -60.96 8.39
C GLN A 757 37.30 -59.65 8.16
N THR A 758 37.94 -58.49 8.05
CA THR A 758 38.52 -57.88 6.82
C THR A 758 37.49 -57.03 6.05
N GLU A 759 37.63 -55.70 6.13
CA GLU A 759 36.93 -54.73 5.26
C GLU A 759 37.30 -54.94 3.79
N PRO A 760 36.42 -54.55 2.84
CA PRO A 760 36.73 -53.27 2.18
C PRO A 760 35.51 -52.41 1.77
N ALA A 761 35.75 -51.09 1.81
CA ALA A 761 35.21 -50.07 0.89
C ALA A 761 33.68 -50.05 0.62
N ALA A 762 32.92 -49.42 1.51
CA ALA A 762 31.60 -48.91 1.19
C ALA A 762 31.71 -47.60 0.38
N ALA A 763 31.10 -47.55 -0.81
CA ALA A 763 30.97 -46.32 -1.58
C ALA A 763 29.95 -45.37 -0.92
N ASN A 764 30.34 -44.12 -0.68
CA ASN A 764 29.44 -43.09 -0.15
C ASN A 764 28.36 -42.74 -1.17
N SER A 765 27.16 -43.29 -0.97
CA SER A 765 25.95 -42.83 -1.66
C SER A 765 25.58 -41.45 -1.12
N GLU A 766 25.87 -40.40 -1.91
CA GLU A 766 25.45 -39.03 -1.59
C GLU A 766 23.92 -38.96 -1.53
N ARG A 767 23.37 -38.87 -0.31
CA ARG A 767 21.99 -38.44 -0.13
C ARG A 767 21.83 -37.04 -0.74
N PRO A 768 20.93 -36.82 -1.71
CA PRO A 768 20.59 -35.46 -2.09
C PRO A 768 20.03 -34.75 -0.85
N GLY A 769 20.65 -33.64 -0.47
CA GLY A 769 20.21 -32.83 0.66
C GLY A 769 18.80 -32.27 0.44
N PRO A 770 18.09 -31.85 1.50
CA PRO A 770 16.75 -31.30 1.39
C PRO A 770 16.78 -30.05 0.51
N THR A 771 16.15 -30.14 -0.67
CA THR A 771 15.95 -29.00 -1.56
C THR A 771 14.96 -28.05 -0.90
N THR A 772 15.44 -26.90 -0.42
CA THR A 772 14.58 -25.84 0.13
C THR A 772 13.60 -25.37 -0.94
N SER A 773 12.33 -25.75 -0.80
CA SER A 773 11.29 -25.40 -1.77
C SER A 773 11.03 -23.89 -1.72
N SER A 774 11.08 -23.23 -2.87
CA SER A 774 10.96 -21.77 -3.02
C SER A 774 9.50 -21.30 -2.93
N GLY A 775 8.83 -21.67 -1.85
CA GLY A 775 7.41 -21.42 -1.64
C GLY A 775 7.08 -19.93 -1.45
N VAL A 776 5.95 -19.49 -2.02
CA VAL A 776 5.38 -18.16 -1.74
C VAL A 776 4.94 -18.10 -0.27
N THR A 777 5.55 -17.21 0.51
CA THR A 777 5.26 -17.08 1.94
C THR A 777 3.97 -16.30 2.21
N ILE A 778 3.35 -16.47 3.38
CA ILE A 778 2.17 -15.69 3.77
C ILE A 778 2.43 -14.17 3.75
N ALA A 779 3.65 -13.74 4.09
CA ALA A 779 4.06 -12.33 4.00
C ALA A 779 4.06 -11.81 2.55
N GLN A 780 4.51 -12.63 1.59
CA GLN A 780 4.46 -12.30 0.16
C GLN A 780 3.02 -12.28 -0.34
N LEU A 781 2.18 -13.25 0.07
CA LEU A 781 0.75 -13.27 -0.29
C LEU A 781 -0.01 -12.06 0.28
N ALA A 782 0.27 -11.66 1.52
CA ALA A 782 -0.32 -10.46 2.13
C ALA A 782 -0.01 -9.21 1.29
N ARG A 783 1.27 -8.98 0.94
CA ARG A 783 1.69 -7.83 0.11
C ARG A 783 1.11 -7.90 -1.30
N LEU A 784 1.12 -9.07 -1.96
CA LEU A 784 0.55 -9.27 -3.30
C LEU A 784 -0.96 -9.01 -3.34
N LEU A 785 -1.73 -9.68 -2.48
CA LEU A 785 -3.19 -9.57 -2.49
C LEU A 785 -3.66 -8.19 -2.00
N ARG A 786 -2.97 -7.58 -1.02
CA ARG A 786 -3.19 -6.17 -0.64
C ARG A 786 -2.98 -5.24 -1.84
N SER A 787 -1.89 -5.41 -2.57
CA SER A 787 -1.56 -4.52 -3.70
C SER A 787 -2.50 -4.71 -4.89
N LEU A 788 -2.91 -5.95 -5.19
CA LEU A 788 -3.98 -6.23 -6.16
C LEU A 788 -5.32 -5.61 -5.73
N ALA A 789 -5.65 -5.65 -4.43
CA ALA A 789 -6.82 -4.96 -3.90
C ALA A 789 -6.69 -3.43 -3.98
N LEU A 790 -5.49 -2.85 -3.81
CA LEU A 790 -5.24 -1.42 -4.03
C LEU A 790 -5.49 -1.04 -5.50
N MET A 791 -5.08 -1.88 -6.46
CA MET A 791 -5.28 -1.69 -7.90
C MET A 791 -6.70 -2.00 -8.43
N GLU A 792 -7.61 -2.49 -7.58
CA GLU A 792 -8.98 -2.87 -7.92
C GLU A 792 -9.08 -3.86 -9.10
N THR A 793 -8.28 -4.93 -9.04
CA THR A 793 -8.16 -5.91 -10.13
C THR A 793 -9.45 -6.71 -10.36
N ARG A 794 -10.02 -6.64 -11.57
CA ARG A 794 -11.26 -7.39 -11.91
C ARG A 794 -11.14 -8.92 -11.78
N LYS A 795 -9.93 -9.49 -11.82
CA LYS A 795 -9.71 -10.94 -11.69
C LYS A 795 -9.63 -11.34 -10.22
N VAL A 796 -10.61 -12.12 -9.77
CA VAL A 796 -10.64 -12.72 -8.42
C VAL A 796 -9.85 -14.03 -8.31
N THR A 797 -9.37 -14.58 -9.43
CA THR A 797 -8.64 -15.87 -9.47
C THR A 797 -7.44 -15.98 -8.53
N PRO A 798 -6.53 -14.98 -8.35
CA PRO A 798 -5.40 -15.15 -7.44
C PRO A 798 -5.83 -15.25 -5.97
N PHE A 799 -6.96 -14.64 -5.59
CA PHE A 799 -7.53 -14.77 -4.24
C PHE A 799 -8.19 -16.13 -4.02
N ILE A 800 -8.76 -16.73 -5.07
CA ILE A 800 -9.35 -18.09 -5.00
C ILE A 800 -8.24 -19.15 -4.96
N ASP A 801 -7.22 -19.02 -5.82
CA ASP A 801 -6.08 -19.94 -5.84
C ASP A 801 -5.28 -19.88 -4.52
N ALA A 802 -5.21 -18.71 -3.88
CA ALA A 802 -4.49 -18.54 -2.61
C ALA A 802 -5.21 -19.13 -1.38
N VAL A 803 -6.50 -19.49 -1.47
CA VAL A 803 -7.33 -19.98 -0.34
C VAL A 803 -6.61 -21.08 0.46
N HIS A 804 -6.14 -22.12 -0.21
CA HIS A 804 -5.53 -23.28 0.44
C HIS A 804 -4.21 -22.94 1.13
N SER A 805 -3.39 -22.08 0.52
CA SER A 805 -2.11 -21.66 1.09
C SER A 805 -2.31 -20.72 2.28
N ILE A 806 -3.30 -19.83 2.22
CA ILE A 806 -3.61 -18.89 3.30
C ILE A 806 -4.24 -19.61 4.49
N THR A 807 -5.25 -20.45 4.28
CA THR A 807 -5.85 -21.25 5.38
C THR A 807 -4.80 -22.13 6.05
N ARG A 808 -4.00 -22.88 5.27
CA ARG A 808 -2.93 -23.72 5.83
C ARG A 808 -1.89 -22.92 6.62
N ALA A 809 -1.49 -21.74 6.13
CA ALA A 809 -0.52 -20.89 6.82
C ALA A 809 -1.11 -20.28 8.11
N ALA A 810 -2.38 -19.87 8.10
CA ALA A 810 -3.09 -19.40 9.29
C ALA A 810 -3.29 -20.51 10.32
N ASP A 811 -3.65 -21.73 9.89
CA ASP A 811 -3.78 -22.91 10.74
C ASP A 811 -2.45 -23.24 11.42
N ALA A 812 -1.34 -23.22 10.66
CA ALA A 812 0.03 -23.44 11.12
C ALA A 812 0.68 -22.24 11.86
N ASP A 813 -0.14 -21.32 12.37
CA ASP A 813 0.28 -20.12 13.13
C ASP A 813 1.33 -19.21 12.46
N GLN A 814 1.38 -19.21 11.13
CA GLN A 814 2.26 -18.34 10.36
C GLN A 814 1.67 -16.94 10.18
N GLY A 815 2.56 -15.97 9.93
CA GLY A 815 2.20 -14.57 9.64
C GLY A 815 2.07 -13.69 10.88
N THR A 816 2.41 -12.41 10.70
CA THR A 816 2.27 -11.37 11.73
C THR A 816 0.84 -10.81 11.77
N ALA A 817 0.44 -10.19 12.88
CA ALA A 817 -0.88 -9.58 13.04
C ALA A 817 -1.18 -8.59 11.89
N GLU A 818 -0.18 -7.80 11.49
CA GLU A 818 -0.27 -6.89 10.35
C GLU A 818 -0.57 -7.62 9.03
N GLN A 819 0.16 -8.69 8.72
CA GLN A 819 -0.04 -9.47 7.48
C GLN A 819 -1.41 -10.14 7.43
N ILE A 820 -1.86 -10.69 8.56
CA ILE A 820 -3.19 -11.32 8.69
C ILE A 820 -4.30 -10.28 8.52
N THR A 821 -4.20 -9.13 9.20
CA THR A 821 -5.14 -8.01 9.04
C THR A 821 -5.16 -7.47 7.61
N GLN A 822 -4.00 -7.33 6.96
CA GLN A 822 -3.91 -6.91 5.56
C GLN A 822 -4.61 -7.90 4.61
N LEU A 823 -4.51 -9.20 4.86
CA LEU A 823 -5.24 -10.22 4.09
C LEU A 823 -6.76 -10.09 4.27
N ILE A 824 -7.26 -10.01 5.51
CA ILE A 824 -8.71 -9.80 5.76
C ILE A 824 -9.20 -8.53 5.05
N ALA A 825 -8.45 -7.42 5.16
CA ALA A 825 -8.76 -6.16 4.49
C ALA A 825 -8.72 -6.28 2.94
N ALA A 826 -7.82 -7.06 2.37
CA ALA A 826 -7.74 -7.28 0.92
C ALA A 826 -8.95 -8.07 0.38
N TYR A 827 -9.35 -9.17 1.03
CA TYR A 827 -10.56 -9.93 0.67
C TYR A 827 -11.82 -9.05 0.81
N ALA A 828 -11.91 -8.25 1.87
CA ALA A 828 -13.03 -7.34 2.09
C ALA A 828 -13.07 -6.16 1.10
N LYS A 829 -11.93 -5.60 0.72
CA LYS A 829 -11.87 -4.55 -0.31
C LYS A 829 -12.35 -5.10 -1.66
N MET A 830 -11.94 -6.32 -2.01
CA MET A 830 -12.31 -7.00 -3.25
C MET A 830 -13.71 -7.65 -3.25
N LEU A 831 -14.43 -7.62 -2.12
CA LEU A 831 -15.75 -8.25 -1.94
C LEU A 831 -15.75 -9.77 -2.23
N ILE A 832 -14.64 -10.46 -1.94
CA ILE A 832 -14.49 -11.90 -2.20
C ILE A 832 -14.94 -12.69 -0.97
N TRP A 833 -16.15 -13.24 -1.03
CA TRP A 833 -16.80 -13.92 0.09
C TRP A 833 -16.28 -15.35 0.28
N CYS A 834 -15.09 -15.48 0.89
CA CYS A 834 -14.48 -16.76 1.25
C CYS A 834 -14.48 -16.96 2.76
N TYR A 835 -15.60 -17.44 3.31
CA TYR A 835 -15.78 -17.63 4.75
C TYR A 835 -14.68 -18.48 5.42
N PRO A 836 -14.18 -19.60 4.86
CA PRO A 836 -13.11 -20.37 5.48
C PRO A 836 -11.80 -19.59 5.66
N VAL A 837 -11.42 -18.73 4.70
CA VAL A 837 -10.22 -17.89 4.80
C VAL A 837 -10.43 -16.77 5.83
N LEU A 838 -11.55 -16.05 5.75
CA LEU A 838 -11.86 -14.98 6.70
C LEU A 838 -11.91 -15.49 8.14
N ARG A 839 -12.49 -16.68 8.34
CA ARG A 839 -12.54 -17.38 9.62
C ARG A 839 -11.14 -17.79 10.11
N ALA A 840 -10.35 -18.51 9.31
CA ALA A 840 -9.02 -18.97 9.71
C ALA A 840 -8.07 -17.80 10.04
N LEU A 841 -8.14 -16.70 9.28
CA LEU A 841 -7.37 -15.48 9.55
C LEU A 841 -7.81 -14.79 10.86
N ALA A 842 -9.11 -14.70 11.13
CA ALA A 842 -9.62 -14.15 12.38
C ALA A 842 -9.31 -15.05 13.60
N GLU A 843 -9.42 -16.38 13.46
CA GLU A 843 -9.04 -17.36 14.48
C GLU A 843 -7.51 -17.35 14.72
N ARG A 844 -6.69 -17.06 13.70
CA ARG A 844 -5.26 -16.79 13.88
C ARG A 844 -5.02 -15.53 14.71
N LEU A 845 -5.66 -14.40 14.40
CA LEU A 845 -5.57 -13.18 15.24
C LEU A 845 -6.04 -13.42 16.69
N LEU A 846 -7.04 -14.29 16.89
CA LEU A 846 -7.51 -14.68 18.23
C LEU A 846 -6.49 -15.53 19.01
N ARG A 847 -5.70 -16.37 18.32
CA ARG A 847 -4.62 -17.16 18.93
C ARG A 847 -3.35 -16.36 19.24
N MET A 848 -3.12 -15.24 18.56
CA MET A 848 -1.94 -14.39 18.80
C MET A 848 -1.99 -13.68 20.15
N ASP A 849 -0.82 -13.54 20.79
CA ASP A 849 -0.65 -12.83 22.06
C ASP A 849 -1.24 -11.42 22.03
N LYS A 850 -1.80 -10.97 23.16
CA LYS A 850 -2.32 -9.60 23.30
C LYS A 850 -1.27 -8.53 22.98
N SER A 851 0.01 -8.78 23.27
CA SER A 851 1.11 -7.85 22.96
C SER A 851 1.41 -7.71 21.46
N GLU A 852 1.00 -8.67 20.62
CA GLU A 852 1.27 -8.65 19.17
C GLU A 852 0.10 -8.06 18.37
N VAL A 853 -1.12 -8.12 18.90
CA VAL A 853 -2.34 -7.66 18.24
C VAL A 853 -2.82 -6.36 18.86
N THR A 854 -2.30 -5.23 18.36
CA THR A 854 -2.79 -3.89 18.72
C THR A 854 -4.28 -3.70 18.38
N LEU A 855 -4.94 -2.76 19.08
CA LEU A 855 -6.33 -2.39 18.78
C LEU A 855 -6.53 -1.96 17.30
N SER A 856 -5.54 -1.32 16.67
CA SER A 856 -5.61 -0.93 15.25
C SER A 856 -5.73 -2.13 14.30
N HIS A 857 -5.12 -3.28 14.62
CA HIS A 857 -5.31 -4.53 13.88
C HIS A 857 -6.74 -5.05 14.03
N LEU A 858 -7.29 -5.03 15.25
CA LEU A 858 -8.65 -5.48 15.55
C LEU A 858 -9.71 -4.58 14.89
N VAL A 859 -9.54 -3.25 14.98
CA VAL A 859 -10.39 -2.24 14.29
C VAL A 859 -10.42 -2.50 12.78
N THR A 860 -9.24 -2.65 12.16
CA THR A 860 -9.13 -2.84 10.70
C THR A 860 -9.76 -4.16 10.25
N ALA A 861 -9.50 -5.26 10.98
CA ALA A 861 -10.08 -6.56 10.68
C ALA A 861 -11.60 -6.60 10.94
N GLN A 862 -12.09 -6.02 12.04
CA GLN A 862 -13.52 -5.94 12.35
C GLN A 862 -14.28 -5.10 11.32
N LEU A 863 -13.71 -3.97 10.88
CA LEU A 863 -14.29 -3.14 9.81
C LEU A 863 -14.33 -3.89 8.47
N ALA A 864 -13.29 -4.66 8.16
CA ALA A 864 -13.22 -5.50 6.96
C ALA A 864 -14.24 -6.65 7.00
N LEU A 865 -14.42 -7.32 8.15
CA LEU A 865 -15.45 -8.35 8.33
C LEU A 865 -16.87 -7.76 8.23
N LEU A 866 -17.13 -6.61 8.87
CA LEU A 866 -18.41 -5.90 8.76
C LEU A 866 -18.73 -5.43 7.33
N ARG A 867 -17.72 -5.04 6.54
CA ARG A 867 -17.88 -4.71 5.11
C ARG A 867 -18.33 -5.92 4.27
N MET A 868 -18.12 -7.13 4.76
CA MET A 868 -18.53 -8.39 4.14
C MET A 868 -19.81 -8.99 4.76
N ASP A 869 -20.45 -8.25 5.67
CA ASP A 869 -21.55 -8.71 6.53
C ASP A 869 -21.21 -10.00 7.31
N VAL A 870 -19.93 -10.18 7.66
CA VAL A 870 -19.44 -11.28 8.49
C VAL A 870 -19.21 -10.79 9.91
N THR A 871 -19.77 -11.50 10.89
CA THR A 871 -19.49 -11.29 12.31
C THR A 871 -19.05 -12.60 12.95
N LEU A 872 -17.91 -12.57 13.65
CA LEU A 872 -17.38 -13.71 14.39
C LEU A 872 -17.46 -13.37 15.89
N PRO A 873 -18.36 -13.97 16.69
CA PRO A 873 -18.64 -13.52 18.05
C PRO A 873 -17.40 -13.46 18.95
N SER A 874 -16.50 -14.43 18.86
CA SER A 874 -15.23 -14.45 19.60
C SER A 874 -14.29 -13.31 19.21
N PHE A 875 -14.20 -12.98 17.92
CA PHE A 875 -13.40 -11.84 17.43
C PHE A 875 -14.00 -10.51 17.87
N THR A 876 -15.33 -10.37 17.78
CA THR A 876 -16.08 -9.23 18.28
C THR A 876 -15.87 -9.04 19.78
N ALA A 877 -15.89 -10.12 20.56
CA ALA A 877 -15.65 -10.07 22.01
C ALA A 877 -14.22 -9.63 22.35
N ARG A 878 -13.19 -10.13 21.66
CA ARG A 878 -11.79 -9.66 21.86
C ARG A 878 -11.62 -8.20 21.48
N PHE A 879 -12.17 -7.76 20.34
CA PHE A 879 -12.22 -6.34 19.96
C PHE A 879 -12.87 -5.49 21.05
N TYR A 880 -14.00 -5.97 21.59
CA TYR A 880 -14.74 -5.29 22.63
C TYR A 880 -14.01 -5.23 23.99
N GLU A 881 -13.26 -6.28 24.33
CA GLU A 881 -12.42 -6.35 25.53
C GLU A 881 -11.29 -5.32 25.50
N GLU A 882 -10.52 -5.27 24.40
CA GLU A 882 -9.42 -4.32 24.23
C GLU A 882 -9.92 -2.87 24.17
N LEU A 883 -11.06 -2.63 23.51
CA LEU A 883 -11.70 -1.31 23.48
C LEU A 883 -12.22 -0.93 24.88
N SER A 884 -12.81 -1.87 25.63
CA SER A 884 -13.19 -1.64 27.04
C SER A 884 -12.00 -1.30 27.93
N GLN A 885 -10.87 -2.00 27.79
CA GLN A 885 -9.64 -1.70 28.53
C GLN A 885 -9.11 -0.28 28.24
N MET A 886 -9.27 0.21 27.00
CA MET A 886 -8.82 1.54 26.59
C MET A 886 -9.70 2.70 27.11
N TYR A 887 -11.02 2.50 27.21
CA TYR A 887 -11.98 3.57 27.53
C TYR A 887 -12.63 3.48 28.90
N LYS A 888 -12.62 2.31 29.58
CA LYS A 888 -13.09 2.21 30.98
C LYS A 888 -11.97 2.66 31.92
N PRO A 889 -12.14 3.75 32.69
CA PRO A 889 -11.14 4.14 33.67
C PRO A 889 -11.06 3.09 34.78
N GLY A 890 -9.86 2.55 35.02
CA GLY A 890 -9.60 1.72 36.20
C GLY A 890 -9.94 2.51 37.47
N ALA A 891 -10.58 1.85 38.44
CA ALA A 891 -11.03 2.49 39.67
C ALA A 891 -9.83 3.06 40.46
N GLY A 892 -9.61 4.38 40.35
CA GLY A 892 -8.49 5.10 40.97
C GLY A 892 -7.53 5.80 40.00
N GLN A 893 -7.56 5.52 38.69
CA GLN A 893 -6.76 6.25 37.71
C GLN A 893 -7.44 7.54 37.25
N SER A 894 -6.70 8.65 37.24
CA SER A 894 -7.19 9.93 36.73
C SER A 894 -7.56 9.81 35.25
N ARG A 895 -8.82 10.14 34.91
CA ARG A 895 -9.45 9.95 33.59
C ARG A 895 -8.69 10.58 32.41
N VAL A 896 -7.75 11.48 32.67
CA VAL A 896 -7.09 12.34 31.69
C VAL A 896 -5.78 11.76 31.14
N SER A 897 -5.08 10.87 31.87
CA SER A 897 -3.69 10.50 31.54
C SER A 897 -3.48 9.15 30.85
N ALA A 898 -4.41 8.19 30.98
CA ALA A 898 -4.18 6.80 30.54
C ALA A 898 -4.52 6.54 29.06
N ALA A 899 -5.42 7.34 28.48
CA ALA A 899 -5.69 7.27 27.05
C ALA A 899 -4.56 7.98 26.29
N GLY A 900 -3.64 7.18 25.73
CA GLY A 900 -2.63 7.68 24.80
C GLY A 900 -3.24 8.40 23.59
N ARG A 901 -2.38 8.96 22.73
CA ARG A 901 -2.76 9.78 21.55
C ARG A 901 -3.48 8.97 20.44
N VAL A 902 -4.67 8.44 20.73
CA VAL A 902 -5.60 7.87 19.75
C VAL A 902 -6.10 9.02 18.88
N SER A 903 -6.06 8.87 17.56
CA SER A 903 -6.52 9.94 16.68
C SER A 903 -8.04 10.10 16.76
N LEU A 904 -8.54 11.31 16.49
CA LEU A 904 -9.98 11.57 16.39
C LEU A 904 -10.63 10.66 15.33
N HIS A 905 -9.92 10.41 14.23
CA HIS A 905 -10.33 9.48 13.19
C HIS A 905 -10.53 8.05 13.71
N ASP A 906 -9.57 7.52 14.48
CA ASP A 906 -9.67 6.17 15.05
C ASP A 906 -10.86 6.04 16.02
N MET A 907 -11.14 7.07 16.82
CA MET A 907 -12.32 7.12 17.69
C MET A 907 -13.63 7.06 16.87
N VAL A 908 -13.71 7.79 15.76
CA VAL A 908 -14.89 7.77 14.86
C VAL A 908 -15.06 6.39 14.20
N VAL A 909 -13.98 5.77 13.74
CA VAL A 909 -14.02 4.42 13.16
C VAL A 909 -14.43 3.38 14.21
N GLN A 910 -13.91 3.48 15.43
CA GLN A 910 -14.30 2.62 16.56
C GLN A 910 -15.79 2.77 16.90
N LEU A 911 -16.31 3.99 16.98
CA LEU A 911 -17.73 4.26 17.20
C LEU A 911 -18.60 3.68 16.06
N SER A 912 -18.17 3.81 14.80
CA SER A 912 -18.85 3.23 13.63
C SER A 912 -18.91 1.71 13.69
N ILE A 913 -17.84 1.05 14.14
CA ILE A 913 -17.82 -0.41 14.34
C ILE A 913 -18.82 -0.81 15.44
N LEU A 914 -18.80 -0.17 16.61
CA LEU A 914 -19.76 -0.43 17.69
C LEU A 914 -21.21 -0.24 17.24
N ALA A 915 -21.47 0.85 16.51
CA ALA A 915 -22.80 1.17 15.99
C ALA A 915 -23.31 0.19 14.92
N ARG A 916 -22.42 -0.45 14.16
CA ARG A 916 -22.77 -1.51 13.18
C ARG A 916 -22.93 -2.88 13.82
N LEU A 917 -22.25 -3.14 14.95
CA LEU A 917 -22.40 -4.37 15.71
C LEU A 917 -23.72 -4.43 16.49
N ARG A 918 -24.30 -3.27 16.86
CA ARG A 918 -25.60 -3.19 17.54
C ARG A 918 -26.71 -3.79 16.66
N GLY A 919 -27.30 -4.90 17.11
CA GLY A 919 -28.33 -5.66 16.39
C GLY A 919 -27.86 -7.04 15.90
N HIS A 920 -26.56 -7.33 15.91
CA HIS A 920 -26.09 -8.70 15.77
C HIS A 920 -26.26 -9.48 17.09
N PRO A 921 -26.69 -10.76 17.05
CA PRO A 921 -26.77 -11.61 18.24
C PRO A 921 -25.36 -12.02 18.68
N SER A 922 -24.71 -11.14 19.43
CA SER A 922 -23.45 -11.44 20.13
C SER A 922 -23.74 -11.84 21.58
N GLU A 923 -23.02 -12.83 22.08
CA GLU A 923 -23.14 -13.30 23.48
C GLU A 923 -22.72 -12.23 24.49
N THR A 924 -21.82 -11.33 24.07
CA THR A 924 -21.38 -10.17 24.84
C THR A 924 -22.21 -8.93 24.49
N PRO A 925 -23.08 -8.42 25.39
CA PRO A 925 -23.76 -7.15 25.15
C PRO A 925 -22.74 -6.00 25.08
N ILE A 926 -22.98 -5.07 24.17
CA ILE A 926 -22.20 -3.82 24.07
C ILE A 926 -22.49 -3.01 25.35
N ASP A 927 -21.48 -2.72 26.16
CA ASP A 927 -21.64 -1.79 27.29
C ASP A 927 -21.73 -0.37 26.72
N ASP A 928 -22.93 0.20 26.81
CA ASP A 928 -23.25 1.55 26.35
C ASP A 928 -22.33 2.60 27.00
N ALA A 929 -21.79 2.37 28.21
CA ALA A 929 -20.86 3.30 28.86
C ALA A 929 -19.58 3.56 28.05
N VAL A 930 -19.11 2.56 27.31
CA VAL A 930 -17.93 2.68 26.44
C VAL A 930 -18.25 3.52 25.20
N ALA A 931 -19.46 3.35 24.64
CA ALA A 931 -19.94 4.19 23.55
C ALA A 931 -20.15 5.64 24.00
N GLU A 932 -20.70 5.88 25.20
CA GLU A 932 -20.86 7.24 25.75
C GLU A 932 -19.50 7.95 25.95
N VAL A 933 -18.48 7.28 26.49
CA VAL A 933 -17.13 7.87 26.63
C VAL A 933 -16.51 8.23 25.27
N LEU A 934 -16.70 7.39 24.25
CA LEU A 934 -16.30 7.70 22.88
C LEU A 934 -17.04 8.92 22.33
N ILE A 935 -18.37 8.96 22.49
CA ILE A 935 -19.22 10.08 22.03
C ILE A 935 -18.83 11.38 22.72
N GLU A 936 -18.64 11.38 24.04
CA GLU A 936 -18.21 12.54 24.83
C GLU A 936 -16.87 13.09 24.31
N ARG A 937 -15.88 12.23 24.11
CA ARG A 937 -14.55 12.62 23.58
C ARG A 937 -14.60 13.14 22.15
N ILE A 938 -15.41 12.53 21.28
CA ILE A 938 -15.60 12.97 19.90
C ILE A 938 -16.29 14.35 19.85
N VAL A 939 -17.32 14.56 20.68
CA VAL A 939 -18.03 15.85 20.76
C VAL A 939 -17.15 16.95 21.34
N ALA A 940 -16.32 16.64 22.35
CA ALA A 940 -15.35 17.58 22.91
C ALA A 940 -14.31 18.10 21.89
N HIS A 941 -14.05 17.33 20.82
CA HIS A 941 -13.17 17.71 19.71
C HIS A 941 -13.94 17.90 18.39
N SER A 942 -15.25 18.15 18.46
CA SER A 942 -16.12 18.25 17.28
C SER A 942 -15.70 19.37 16.32
N ASP A 943 -15.00 20.40 16.82
CA ASP A 943 -14.44 21.46 16.00
C ASP A 943 -13.41 20.99 14.96
N HIS A 944 -12.75 19.85 15.21
CA HIS A 944 -11.74 19.27 14.33
C HIS A 944 -12.27 18.18 13.38
N LEU A 945 -13.52 17.71 13.54
CA LEU A 945 -14.08 16.63 12.71
C LEU A 945 -14.22 17.03 11.24
N LYS A 946 -13.75 16.16 10.34
CA LYS A 946 -13.94 16.29 8.88
C LYS A 946 -15.40 16.06 8.50
N VAL A 947 -15.85 16.52 7.32
CA VAL A 947 -17.28 16.44 6.93
C VAL A 947 -17.78 14.98 6.86
N ASP A 948 -16.93 14.08 6.37
CA ASP A 948 -17.14 12.64 6.32
C ASP A 948 -17.14 11.99 7.71
N GLU A 949 -16.29 12.46 8.62
CA GLU A 949 -16.28 12.02 10.02
C GLU A 949 -17.55 12.46 10.76
N VAL A 950 -17.99 13.72 10.60
CA VAL A 950 -19.27 14.20 11.17
C VAL A 950 -20.44 13.33 10.67
N ALA A 951 -20.49 13.02 9.38
CA ALA A 951 -21.54 12.18 8.82
C ALA A 951 -21.51 10.73 9.35
N GLU A 952 -20.32 10.14 9.52
CA GLU A 952 -20.21 8.80 10.09
C GLU A 952 -20.51 8.78 11.60
N VAL A 953 -20.16 9.83 12.36
CA VAL A 953 -20.56 9.99 13.77
C VAL A 953 -22.07 10.10 13.90
N LEU A 954 -22.72 10.96 13.11
CA LEU A 954 -24.19 11.08 13.12
C LEU A 954 -24.86 9.75 12.77
N LEU A 955 -24.38 9.07 11.73
CA LEU A 955 -24.89 7.75 11.32
C LEU A 955 -24.70 6.69 12.40
N SER A 956 -23.59 6.76 13.14
CA SER A 956 -23.30 5.89 14.28
C SER A 956 -24.23 6.19 15.46
N LEU A 957 -24.42 7.46 15.82
CA LEU A 957 -25.36 7.89 16.85
C LEU A 957 -26.78 7.40 16.55
N SER A 958 -27.25 7.55 15.31
CA SER A 958 -28.59 7.08 14.91
C SER A 958 -28.72 5.56 15.02
N ARG A 959 -27.71 4.79 14.59
CA ARG A 959 -27.70 3.32 14.75
C ARG A 959 -27.64 2.89 16.21
N LEU A 960 -27.00 3.67 17.09
CA LEU A 960 -27.00 3.46 18.54
C LEU A 960 -28.32 3.87 19.22
N GLY A 961 -29.32 4.38 18.49
CA GLY A 961 -30.56 4.92 19.06
C GLY A 961 -30.39 6.28 19.76
N LYS A 962 -29.25 6.95 19.54
CA LYS A 962 -28.87 8.24 20.14
C LYS A 962 -29.17 9.44 19.23
N GLY A 963 -30.09 9.30 18.29
CA GLY A 963 -30.51 10.39 17.37
C GLY A 963 -31.08 11.63 18.06
N ASN A 964 -31.65 11.46 19.25
CA ASN A 964 -32.18 12.55 20.09
C ASN A 964 -31.18 13.01 21.19
N SER A 965 -29.90 12.62 21.10
CA SER A 965 -28.88 13.03 22.07
C SER A 965 -28.42 14.48 21.88
N ALA A 966 -27.93 15.10 22.96
CA ALA A 966 -27.28 16.41 22.88
C ALA A 966 -26.06 16.40 21.95
N ALA A 967 -25.36 15.27 21.84
CA ALA A 967 -24.28 15.05 20.87
C ALA A 967 -24.75 15.17 19.41
N PHE A 968 -25.89 14.58 19.06
CA PHE A 968 -26.47 14.73 17.73
C PHE A 968 -26.89 16.19 17.47
N GLY A 969 -27.47 16.85 18.47
CA GLY A 969 -27.86 18.26 18.41
C GLY A 969 -26.68 19.23 18.24
N SER A 970 -25.55 19.02 18.90
CA SER A 970 -24.37 19.87 18.74
C SER A 970 -23.75 19.75 17.34
N LEU A 971 -23.74 18.55 16.78
CA LEU A 971 -23.24 18.29 15.42
C LEU A 971 -24.19 18.78 14.31
N HIS A 972 -25.49 18.95 14.58
CA HIS A 972 -26.50 19.41 13.61
C HIS A 972 -26.16 20.77 12.99
N VAL A 973 -25.87 21.78 13.82
CA VAL A 973 -25.57 23.15 13.34
C VAL A 973 -24.32 23.17 12.45
N ARG A 974 -23.26 22.46 12.86
CA ARG A 974 -22.04 22.27 12.05
C ARG A 974 -22.35 21.56 10.73
N THR A 975 -23.19 20.53 10.77
CA THR A 975 -23.60 19.77 9.58
C THR A 975 -24.30 20.65 8.55
N LEU A 976 -25.27 21.48 8.97
CA LEU A 976 -25.94 22.43 8.08
C LEU A 976 -24.96 23.41 7.41
N GLY A 977 -23.94 23.88 8.15
CA GLY A 977 -22.88 24.74 7.59
C GLY A 977 -21.95 24.03 6.59
N MET A 978 -21.69 22.73 6.77
CA MET A 978 -20.80 21.94 5.91
C MET A 978 -21.52 21.35 4.67
N LEU A 979 -22.82 21.05 4.77
CA LEU A 979 -23.60 20.35 3.74
C LEU A 979 -23.54 21.03 2.34
N PRO A 980 -23.57 22.37 2.21
CA PRO A 980 -23.39 23.09 0.94
C PRO A 980 -22.01 22.95 0.27
N LYS A 981 -21.01 22.38 0.96
CA LYS A 981 -19.69 22.05 0.39
C LYS A 981 -19.41 20.54 0.36
N SER A 982 -20.21 19.74 1.08
CA SER A 982 -20.03 18.30 1.19
C SER A 982 -20.10 17.55 -0.16
N PRO A 983 -19.33 16.46 -0.33
CA PRO A 983 -19.43 15.61 -1.52
C PRO A 983 -20.70 14.73 -1.46
N PRO A 984 -21.27 14.31 -2.61
CA PRO A 984 -22.59 13.65 -2.64
C PRO A 984 -22.72 12.38 -1.79
N ARG A 985 -21.64 11.62 -1.61
CA ARG A 985 -21.65 10.42 -0.73
C ARG A 985 -21.88 10.80 0.74
N VAL A 986 -21.28 11.89 1.19
CA VAL A 986 -21.41 12.37 2.57
C VAL A 986 -22.81 12.93 2.82
N MET A 987 -23.40 13.62 1.84
CA MET A 987 -24.82 14.00 1.89
C MET A 987 -25.73 12.77 2.10
N ALA A 988 -25.49 11.68 1.38
CA ALA A 988 -26.27 10.46 1.52
C ALA A 988 -26.15 9.83 2.92
N HIS A 989 -24.93 9.75 3.49
CA HIS A 989 -24.70 9.28 4.86
C HIS A 989 -25.41 10.18 5.90
N VAL A 990 -25.36 11.51 5.73
CA VAL A 990 -26.09 12.45 6.60
C VAL A 990 -27.59 12.18 6.54
N VAL A 991 -28.19 12.10 5.35
CA VAL A 991 -29.65 11.87 5.24
C VAL A 991 -30.05 10.50 5.81
N GLU A 992 -29.24 9.46 5.59
CA GLU A 992 -29.45 8.14 6.20
C GLU A 992 -29.44 8.23 7.74
N ALA A 993 -28.54 9.05 8.31
CA ALA A 993 -28.47 9.30 9.74
C ALA A 993 -29.73 9.98 10.29
N TYR A 994 -30.23 11.03 9.64
CA TYR A 994 -31.46 11.73 10.08
C TYR A 994 -32.70 10.84 9.93
N ALA A 995 -32.78 10.07 8.83
CA ALA A 995 -33.83 9.08 8.62
C ALA A 995 -33.81 7.95 9.67
N LEU A 996 -32.62 7.48 10.08
CA LEU A 996 -32.46 6.52 11.17
C LEU A 996 -32.74 7.11 12.56
N ALA A 997 -32.51 8.42 12.75
CA ALA A 997 -32.83 9.13 13.98
C ALA A 997 -34.33 9.41 14.16
N GLY A 998 -35.15 9.18 13.12
CA GLY A 998 -36.57 9.55 13.10
C GLY A 998 -36.81 11.06 12.90
N ARG A 999 -35.78 11.83 12.54
CA ARG A 999 -35.81 13.29 12.42
C ARG A 999 -36.22 13.75 11.01
N GLY A 1000 -37.39 13.29 10.55
CA GLY A 1000 -37.98 13.71 9.27
C GLY A 1000 -38.55 15.14 9.28
N ASP A 1001 -38.64 15.75 10.46
CA ASP A 1001 -39.13 17.10 10.74
C ASP A 1001 -38.09 18.21 10.47
N ASP A 1002 -36.80 17.88 10.33
CA ASP A 1002 -35.71 18.81 9.96
C ASP A 1002 -35.79 19.26 8.48
N THR A 1003 -36.89 19.95 8.13
CA THR A 1003 -37.22 20.37 6.76
C THR A 1003 -36.12 21.17 6.07
N GLU A 1004 -35.35 21.98 6.80
CA GLU A 1004 -34.20 22.73 6.24
C GLU A 1004 -33.12 21.80 5.69
N LEU A 1005 -32.80 20.70 6.41
CA LEU A 1005 -31.79 19.75 5.96
C LEU A 1005 -32.26 18.98 4.72
N PHE A 1006 -33.50 18.49 4.74
CA PHE A 1006 -34.05 17.73 3.61
C PHE A 1006 -34.29 18.62 2.37
N THR A 1007 -34.69 19.88 2.52
CA THR A 1007 -34.79 20.81 1.38
C THR A 1007 -33.41 21.14 0.80
N LEU A 1008 -32.41 21.44 1.65
CA LEU A 1008 -31.04 21.74 1.19
C LEU A 1008 -30.37 20.55 0.48
N VAL A 1009 -30.57 19.33 0.99
CA VAL A 1009 -30.12 18.12 0.29
C VAL A 1009 -30.87 17.94 -1.02
N ALA A 1010 -32.20 18.08 -1.03
CA ALA A 1010 -33.00 17.89 -2.24
C ALA A 1010 -32.56 18.84 -3.36
N ASP A 1011 -32.45 20.14 -3.09
CA ASP A 1011 -32.00 21.13 -4.08
C ASP A 1011 -30.57 20.84 -4.57
N ARG A 1012 -29.66 20.46 -3.67
CA ARG A 1012 -28.28 20.11 -4.03
C ARG A 1012 -28.18 18.82 -4.85
N THR A 1013 -28.93 17.78 -4.51
CA THR A 1013 -29.01 16.53 -5.29
C THR A 1013 -29.65 16.78 -6.65
N VAL A 1014 -30.68 17.63 -6.73
CA VAL A 1014 -31.29 18.04 -8.00
C VAL A 1014 -30.31 18.81 -8.88
N ALA A 1015 -29.51 19.72 -8.31
CA ALA A 1015 -28.48 20.46 -9.03
C ALA A 1015 -27.34 19.55 -9.51
N MET A 1016 -26.83 18.66 -8.65
CA MET A 1016 -25.69 17.77 -8.94
C MET A 1016 -26.07 16.46 -9.65
N ARG A 1017 -27.35 16.26 -10.02
CA ARG A 1017 -27.90 14.98 -10.53
C ARG A 1017 -27.14 14.34 -11.71
N HIS A 1018 -26.43 15.13 -12.51
CA HIS A 1018 -25.68 14.64 -13.68
C HIS A 1018 -24.29 14.11 -13.31
N GLU A 1019 -23.66 14.72 -12.30
CA GLU A 1019 -22.33 14.37 -11.77
C GLU A 1019 -22.43 13.23 -10.75
N MET A 1020 -23.47 13.27 -9.91
CA MET A 1020 -23.72 12.32 -8.83
C MET A 1020 -23.90 10.89 -9.35
N ALA A 1021 -23.30 9.92 -8.66
CA ALA A 1021 -23.45 8.50 -9.00
C ALA A 1021 -24.89 8.02 -8.73
N SER A 1022 -25.44 7.18 -9.60
CA SER A 1022 -26.83 6.70 -9.49
C SER A 1022 -27.10 5.89 -8.22
N VAL A 1023 -26.09 5.17 -7.73
CA VAL A 1023 -26.09 4.47 -6.42
C VAL A 1023 -26.26 5.45 -5.26
N THR A 1024 -25.56 6.58 -5.29
CA THR A 1024 -25.69 7.62 -4.25
C THR A 1024 -27.08 8.25 -4.28
N ILE A 1025 -27.68 8.45 -5.46
CA ILE A 1025 -29.07 8.95 -5.56
C ILE A 1025 -30.06 7.91 -4.99
N ALA A 1026 -29.86 6.63 -5.26
CA ALA A 1026 -30.69 5.56 -4.68
C ALA A 1026 -30.66 5.58 -3.13
N SER A 1027 -29.48 5.78 -2.54
CA SER A 1027 -29.31 5.92 -1.09
C SER A 1027 -29.98 7.19 -0.52
N VAL A 1028 -29.87 8.33 -1.21
CA VAL A 1028 -30.59 9.56 -0.81
C VAL A 1028 -32.11 9.33 -0.86
N LEU A 1029 -32.65 8.81 -1.97
CA LEU A 1029 -34.10 8.58 -2.11
C LEU A 1029 -34.63 7.60 -1.05
N ALA A 1030 -33.92 6.50 -0.79
CA ALA A 1030 -34.27 5.55 0.27
C ALA A 1030 -34.27 6.21 1.66
N SER A 1031 -33.36 7.15 1.90
CA SER A 1031 -33.29 7.88 3.17
C SER A 1031 -34.43 8.91 3.31
N PHE A 1032 -34.78 9.65 2.26
CA PHE A 1032 -35.97 10.52 2.25
C PHE A 1032 -37.26 9.73 2.53
N ALA A 1033 -37.44 8.62 1.82
CA ALA A 1033 -38.58 7.73 2.01
C ALA A 1033 -38.65 7.14 3.42
N LYS A 1034 -37.52 6.69 3.97
CA LYS A 1034 -37.42 6.18 5.35
C LYS A 1034 -37.70 7.25 6.40
N ALA A 1035 -37.35 8.51 6.14
CA ALA A 1035 -37.70 9.63 7.00
C ALA A 1035 -39.17 10.08 6.88
N GLY A 1036 -39.96 9.50 5.97
CA GLY A 1036 -41.32 9.96 5.66
C GLY A 1036 -41.36 11.29 4.88
N VAL A 1037 -40.22 11.80 4.41
CA VAL A 1037 -40.11 13.12 3.77
C VAL A 1037 -40.40 13.01 2.28
N ARG A 1038 -41.63 13.35 1.90
CA ARG A 1038 -42.06 13.41 0.50
C ARG A 1038 -41.63 14.71 -0.16
N ASN A 1039 -40.73 14.63 -1.14
CA ASN A 1039 -40.30 15.75 -1.98
C ASN A 1039 -40.45 15.39 -3.47
N ASP A 1040 -41.63 15.67 -4.04
CA ASP A 1040 -41.99 15.26 -5.41
C ASP A 1040 -41.02 15.81 -6.46
N ARG A 1041 -40.49 17.02 -6.26
CA ARG A 1041 -39.50 17.63 -7.16
C ARG A 1041 -38.21 16.82 -7.21
N LEU A 1042 -37.67 16.43 -6.04
CA LEU A 1042 -36.48 15.58 -5.96
C LEU A 1042 -36.71 14.27 -6.70
N PHE A 1043 -37.80 13.55 -6.36
CA PHE A 1043 -38.11 12.25 -6.96
C PHE A 1043 -38.26 12.35 -8.48
N ILE A 1044 -38.98 13.36 -9.00
CA ILE A 1044 -39.22 13.53 -10.44
C ILE A 1044 -37.95 13.95 -11.20
N GLU A 1045 -37.21 14.97 -10.73
CA GLU A 1045 -36.05 15.50 -11.47
C GLU A 1045 -34.88 14.51 -11.57
N VAL A 1046 -34.76 13.55 -10.63
CA VAL A 1046 -33.68 12.54 -10.68
C VAL A 1046 -34.02 11.29 -11.50
N ILE A 1047 -35.27 11.08 -11.96
CA ILE A 1047 -35.68 9.92 -12.79
C ILE A 1047 -34.68 9.62 -13.94
N PRO A 1048 -34.21 10.60 -14.73
CA PRO A 1048 -33.27 10.33 -15.82
C PRO A 1048 -31.96 9.67 -15.35
N ARG A 1049 -31.44 10.08 -14.18
CA ARG A 1049 -30.22 9.50 -13.60
C ARG A 1049 -30.48 8.17 -12.90
N VAL A 1050 -31.60 8.05 -12.19
CA VAL A 1050 -32.00 6.81 -11.50
C VAL A 1050 -32.22 5.64 -12.47
N ARG A 1051 -32.59 5.91 -13.74
CA ARG A 1051 -32.63 4.87 -14.80
C ARG A 1051 -31.30 4.13 -14.99
N HIS A 1052 -30.15 4.71 -14.63
CA HIS A 1052 -28.86 3.99 -14.68
C HIS A 1052 -28.72 2.90 -13.60
N VAL A 1053 -29.49 2.95 -12.50
CA VAL A 1053 -29.57 1.85 -11.52
C VAL A 1053 -30.10 0.58 -12.18
N ALA A 1054 -31.05 0.71 -13.11
CA ALA A 1054 -31.55 -0.40 -13.92
C ALA A 1054 -30.52 -0.97 -14.93
N THR A 1055 -29.34 -0.36 -15.07
CA THR A 1055 -28.26 -0.85 -15.94
C THR A 1055 -27.06 -1.35 -15.15
N TYR A 1056 -26.66 -0.62 -14.10
CA TYR A 1056 -25.41 -0.86 -13.36
C TYR A 1056 -25.60 -1.09 -11.86
N GLY A 1057 -26.81 -0.95 -11.33
CA GLY A 1057 -27.10 -1.14 -9.90
C GLY A 1057 -26.93 -2.59 -9.45
N THR A 1058 -26.66 -2.72 -8.15
CA THR A 1058 -26.70 -3.96 -7.37
C THR A 1058 -28.14 -4.29 -6.93
N PRO A 1059 -28.43 -5.50 -6.39
CA PRO A 1059 -29.74 -5.82 -5.81
C PRO A 1059 -30.24 -4.75 -4.83
N ARG A 1060 -29.40 -4.39 -3.86
CA ARG A 1060 -29.69 -3.34 -2.86
C ARG A 1060 -30.03 -1.99 -3.48
N ASP A 1061 -29.35 -1.58 -4.55
CA ASP A 1061 -29.67 -0.30 -5.22
C ASP A 1061 -31.03 -0.33 -5.90
N VAL A 1062 -31.38 -1.46 -6.52
CA VAL A 1062 -32.69 -1.66 -7.14
C VAL A 1062 -33.80 -1.63 -6.08
N VAL A 1063 -33.62 -2.35 -4.96
CA VAL A 1063 -34.57 -2.33 -3.83
C VAL A 1063 -34.71 -0.93 -3.26
N ASN A 1064 -33.59 -0.26 -2.94
CA ASN A 1064 -33.59 1.11 -2.41
C ASN A 1064 -34.42 2.06 -3.29
N VAL A 1065 -34.29 2.01 -4.61
CA VAL A 1065 -35.11 2.83 -5.52
C VAL A 1065 -36.58 2.40 -5.48
N VAL A 1066 -36.90 1.13 -5.72
CA VAL A 1066 -38.30 0.68 -5.82
C VAL A 1066 -39.04 0.93 -4.50
N SER A 1067 -38.45 0.60 -3.36
CA SER A 1067 -39.02 0.83 -2.03
C SER A 1067 -39.15 2.32 -1.71
N ALA A 1068 -38.19 3.17 -2.12
CA ALA A 1068 -38.30 4.61 -1.90
C ALA A 1068 -39.49 5.24 -2.65
N TYR A 1069 -39.64 4.90 -3.92
CA TYR A 1069 -40.75 5.35 -4.77
C TYR A 1069 -42.10 4.83 -4.23
N ALA A 1070 -42.15 3.55 -3.82
CA ALA A 1070 -43.34 2.97 -3.23
C ALA A 1070 -43.78 3.63 -1.92
N ALA A 1071 -42.84 3.91 -1.01
CA ALA A 1071 -43.14 4.52 0.29
C ALA A 1071 -43.68 5.96 0.17
N VAL A 1072 -43.27 6.75 -0.84
CA VAL A 1072 -43.86 8.08 -1.10
C VAL A 1072 -45.11 8.04 -1.99
N ASN A 1073 -45.55 6.84 -2.40
CA ASN A 1073 -46.62 6.57 -3.36
C ASN A 1073 -46.45 7.36 -4.68
N LEU A 1074 -45.23 7.31 -5.24
CA LEU A 1074 -44.91 7.80 -6.58
C LEU A 1074 -44.35 6.65 -7.41
N TRP A 1075 -44.81 6.47 -8.64
CA TRP A 1075 -44.23 5.46 -9.53
C TRP A 1075 -44.22 5.96 -10.97
N HIS A 1076 -43.28 5.43 -11.75
CA HIS A 1076 -43.14 5.73 -13.17
C HIS A 1076 -42.99 4.41 -13.93
N TYR A 1077 -44.03 3.99 -14.65
CA TYR A 1077 -44.13 2.68 -15.31
C TYR A 1077 -42.83 2.19 -15.97
N LYS A 1078 -42.24 3.00 -16.88
CA LYS A 1078 -41.01 2.62 -17.61
C LYS A 1078 -39.74 2.54 -16.75
N LEU A 1079 -39.74 3.11 -15.54
CA LEU A 1079 -38.64 2.99 -14.58
C LEU A 1079 -38.79 1.67 -13.80
N PHE A 1080 -39.99 1.42 -13.25
CA PHE A 1080 -40.31 0.17 -12.56
C PHE A 1080 -40.08 -1.04 -13.47
N ALA A 1081 -40.64 -1.07 -14.69
CA ALA A 1081 -40.43 -2.18 -15.63
C ALA A 1081 -38.93 -2.48 -15.87
N ARG A 1082 -38.07 -1.47 -16.03
CA ARG A 1082 -36.62 -1.66 -16.19
C ARG A 1082 -35.92 -2.11 -14.90
N LEU A 1083 -36.37 -1.65 -13.74
CA LEU A 1083 -35.86 -2.11 -12.45
C LEU A 1083 -36.27 -3.57 -12.19
N ALA A 1084 -37.46 -3.98 -12.62
CA ALA A 1084 -37.91 -5.37 -12.60
C ALA A 1084 -37.04 -6.26 -13.50
N ASP A 1085 -36.83 -5.87 -14.76
CA ASP A 1085 -35.94 -6.58 -15.69
C ASP A 1085 -34.51 -6.71 -15.13
N ARG A 1086 -33.99 -5.67 -14.47
CA ARG A 1086 -32.69 -5.71 -13.79
C ARG A 1086 -32.68 -6.61 -12.56
N ALA A 1087 -33.74 -6.61 -11.77
CA ALA A 1087 -33.89 -7.52 -10.63
C ALA A 1087 -33.91 -8.99 -11.09
N ILE A 1088 -34.61 -9.30 -12.18
CA ILE A 1088 -34.65 -10.65 -12.78
C ILE A 1088 -33.25 -11.10 -13.21
N GLN A 1089 -32.45 -10.22 -13.83
CA GLN A 1089 -31.05 -10.52 -14.20
C GLN A 1089 -30.19 -10.86 -12.97
N LEU A 1090 -30.42 -10.16 -11.85
CA LEU A 1090 -29.64 -10.27 -10.61
C LEU A 1090 -30.24 -11.24 -9.59
N ARG A 1091 -31.32 -11.97 -9.89
CA ARG A 1091 -32.13 -12.73 -8.91
C ARG A 1091 -31.36 -13.74 -8.05
N ALA A 1092 -30.22 -14.24 -8.53
CA ALA A 1092 -29.33 -15.12 -7.76
C ALA A 1092 -28.56 -14.39 -6.64
N ASP A 1093 -28.31 -13.09 -6.79
CA ASP A 1093 -27.53 -12.25 -5.88
C ASP A 1093 -28.38 -11.63 -4.76
N PHE A 1094 -29.71 -11.58 -4.93
CA PHE A 1094 -30.64 -11.04 -3.95
C PHE A 1094 -30.63 -11.83 -2.64
N ARG A 1095 -30.57 -11.12 -1.51
CA ARG A 1095 -30.71 -11.65 -0.15
C ARG A 1095 -32.17 -11.66 0.30
N THR A 1096 -32.51 -12.46 1.31
CA THR A 1096 -33.85 -12.53 1.94
C THR A 1096 -34.56 -11.18 2.10
N PRO A 1097 -34.03 -10.19 2.86
CA PRO A 1097 -34.73 -8.92 3.07
C PRO A 1097 -34.89 -8.10 1.79
N GLU A 1098 -33.99 -8.27 0.81
CA GLU A 1098 -34.05 -7.58 -0.47
C GLU A 1098 -35.17 -8.15 -1.35
N VAL A 1099 -35.38 -9.47 -1.35
CA VAL A 1099 -36.50 -10.12 -2.05
C VAL A 1099 -37.84 -9.64 -1.46
N VAL A 1100 -37.96 -9.68 -0.13
CA VAL A 1100 -39.19 -9.29 0.58
C VAL A 1100 -39.51 -7.82 0.32
N ALA A 1101 -38.54 -6.92 0.49
CA ALA A 1101 -38.71 -5.50 0.26
C ALA A 1101 -39.02 -5.15 -1.21
N LEU A 1102 -38.43 -5.88 -2.17
CA LEU A 1102 -38.74 -5.70 -3.60
C LEU A 1102 -40.21 -6.05 -3.88
N LEU A 1103 -40.65 -7.25 -3.53
CA LEU A 1103 -42.00 -7.74 -3.83
C LEU A 1103 -43.06 -6.89 -3.12
N LYS A 1104 -42.84 -6.57 -1.83
CA LYS A 1104 -43.70 -5.68 -1.05
C LYS A 1104 -43.81 -4.29 -1.68
N ALA A 1105 -42.72 -3.74 -2.22
CA ALA A 1105 -42.75 -2.44 -2.87
C ALA A 1105 -43.54 -2.44 -4.18
N TYR A 1106 -43.49 -3.50 -4.99
CA TYR A 1106 -44.35 -3.64 -6.19
C TYR A 1106 -45.84 -3.78 -5.82
N ALA A 1107 -46.16 -4.57 -4.78
CA ALA A 1107 -47.51 -4.72 -4.27
C ALA A 1107 -48.07 -3.39 -3.72
N THR A 1108 -47.26 -2.65 -2.96
CA THR A 1108 -47.63 -1.34 -2.37
C THR A 1108 -48.07 -0.31 -3.42
N VAL A 1109 -47.43 -0.27 -4.59
CA VAL A 1109 -47.84 0.61 -5.70
C VAL A 1109 -48.85 -0.03 -6.67
N GLN A 1110 -49.35 -1.23 -6.34
CA GLN A 1110 -50.26 -2.03 -7.18
C GLN A 1110 -49.73 -2.27 -8.61
N MET A 1111 -48.40 -2.30 -8.78
CA MET A 1111 -47.74 -2.46 -10.08
C MET A 1111 -47.61 -3.94 -10.42
N ARG A 1112 -48.67 -4.50 -11.00
CA ARG A 1112 -48.68 -5.88 -11.49
C ARG A 1112 -47.64 -6.08 -12.62
N TYR A 1113 -46.63 -6.91 -12.36
CA TYR A 1113 -45.58 -7.27 -13.32
C TYR A 1113 -45.24 -8.76 -13.18
N ASP A 1114 -46.14 -9.61 -13.67
CA ASP A 1114 -46.18 -11.07 -13.47
C ASP A 1114 -44.82 -11.74 -13.68
N ARG A 1115 -44.07 -11.30 -14.71
CA ARG A 1115 -42.73 -11.82 -15.02
C ARG A 1115 -41.74 -11.75 -13.84
N LEU A 1116 -41.77 -10.68 -13.05
CA LEU A 1116 -40.90 -10.54 -11.88
C LEU A 1116 -41.23 -11.59 -10.82
N PHE A 1117 -42.53 -11.73 -10.51
CA PHE A 1117 -43.04 -12.65 -9.50
C PHE A 1117 -42.84 -14.12 -9.91
N THR A 1118 -42.98 -14.46 -11.19
CA THR A 1118 -42.71 -15.80 -11.70
C THR A 1118 -41.21 -16.13 -11.69
N GLU A 1119 -40.34 -15.21 -12.10
CA GLU A 1119 -38.88 -15.44 -12.13
C GLU A 1119 -38.23 -15.47 -10.74
N PHE A 1120 -38.82 -14.80 -9.74
CA PHE A 1120 -38.34 -14.88 -8.34
C PHE A 1120 -38.83 -16.12 -7.60
N ALA A 1121 -39.86 -16.83 -8.07
CA ALA A 1121 -40.41 -18.02 -7.40
C ALA A 1121 -39.35 -19.09 -7.07
N PRO A 1122 -38.44 -19.50 -7.97
CA PRO A 1122 -37.37 -20.45 -7.64
C PRO A 1122 -36.38 -19.90 -6.60
N ARG A 1123 -36.11 -18.58 -6.61
CA ARG A 1123 -35.22 -17.95 -5.62
C ARG A 1123 -35.86 -17.98 -4.24
N ILE A 1124 -37.14 -17.63 -4.12
CA ILE A 1124 -37.91 -17.72 -2.87
C ILE A 1124 -37.85 -19.15 -2.31
N GLN A 1125 -38.07 -20.17 -3.15
CA GLN A 1125 -37.96 -21.57 -2.73
C GLN A 1125 -36.58 -21.90 -2.15
N THR A 1126 -35.48 -21.48 -2.80
CA THR A 1126 -34.13 -21.70 -2.25
C THR A 1126 -33.86 -20.96 -0.95
N LEU A 1127 -34.47 -19.79 -0.75
CA LEU A 1127 -34.32 -18.97 0.46
C LEU A 1127 -35.34 -19.31 1.56
N VAL A 1128 -36.34 -20.17 1.30
CA VAL A 1128 -37.53 -20.31 2.16
C VAL A 1128 -37.18 -20.67 3.61
N HIS A 1129 -36.17 -21.52 3.80
CA HIS A 1129 -35.66 -21.97 5.10
C HIS A 1129 -34.97 -20.86 5.92
N LEU A 1130 -34.67 -19.71 5.30
CA LEU A 1130 -34.06 -18.52 5.92
C LEU A 1130 -35.08 -17.38 6.13
N LEU A 1131 -36.35 -17.56 5.73
CA LEU A 1131 -37.39 -16.54 5.87
C LEU A 1131 -37.92 -16.54 7.32
N SER A 1132 -38.07 -15.35 7.89
CA SER A 1132 -38.82 -15.16 9.14
C SER A 1132 -40.34 -15.26 8.90
N PRO A 1133 -41.15 -15.44 9.95
CA PRO A 1133 -42.62 -15.39 9.84
C PRO A 1133 -43.16 -14.14 9.12
N ALA A 1134 -42.61 -12.97 9.46
CA ALA A 1134 -42.98 -11.70 8.84
C ALA A 1134 -42.56 -11.62 7.35
N ASP A 1135 -41.43 -12.23 6.97
CA ASP A 1135 -41.01 -12.33 5.57
C ASP A 1135 -41.97 -13.22 4.76
N LEU A 1136 -42.41 -14.35 5.35
CA LEU A 1136 -43.39 -15.25 4.73
C LEU A 1136 -44.72 -14.53 4.51
N ALA A 1137 -45.26 -13.87 5.54
CA ALA A 1137 -46.49 -13.10 5.47
C ALA A 1137 -46.40 -11.98 4.42
N ALA A 1138 -45.31 -11.21 4.42
CA ALA A 1138 -45.08 -10.14 3.45
C ALA A 1138 -44.98 -10.65 2.01
N ILE A 1139 -44.31 -11.80 1.77
CA ILE A 1139 -44.25 -12.40 0.43
C ILE A 1139 -45.63 -12.87 -0.01
N VAL A 1140 -46.34 -13.67 0.80
CA VAL A 1140 -47.66 -14.21 0.44
C VAL A 1140 -48.66 -13.08 0.17
N SER A 1141 -48.71 -12.06 1.05
CA SER A 1141 -49.53 -10.87 0.86
C SER A 1141 -49.18 -10.10 -0.41
N SER A 1142 -47.89 -10.03 -0.79
CA SER A 1142 -47.46 -9.36 -2.03
C SER A 1142 -47.93 -10.07 -3.30
N TYR A 1143 -47.96 -11.42 -3.32
CA TYR A 1143 -48.55 -12.18 -4.44
C TYR A 1143 -50.08 -12.04 -4.47
N ALA A 1144 -50.73 -12.07 -3.30
CA ALA A 1144 -52.18 -11.94 -3.16
C ALA A 1144 -52.72 -10.57 -3.59
N GLN A 1145 -52.09 -9.47 -3.15
CA GLN A 1145 -52.49 -8.09 -3.48
C GLN A 1145 -52.46 -7.78 -4.99
N LEU A 1146 -51.63 -8.49 -5.77
CA LEU A 1146 -51.51 -8.32 -7.21
C LEU A 1146 -52.28 -9.39 -8.03
N ASP A 1147 -52.96 -10.32 -7.35
CA ASP A 1147 -53.59 -11.51 -7.93
C ASP A 1147 -52.67 -12.31 -8.87
N ILE A 1148 -51.47 -12.62 -8.37
CA ILE A 1148 -50.46 -13.42 -9.09
C ILE A 1148 -50.42 -14.83 -8.51
N ARG A 1149 -51.04 -15.78 -9.21
CA ARG A 1149 -51.11 -17.18 -8.77
C ARG A 1149 -49.77 -17.90 -8.99
N CYS A 1150 -49.10 -18.27 -7.89
CA CYS A 1150 -47.85 -19.03 -7.93
C CYS A 1150 -47.84 -20.21 -6.94
N PRO A 1151 -48.52 -21.33 -7.27
CA PRO A 1151 -48.57 -22.52 -6.41
C PRO A 1151 -47.21 -23.05 -5.91
N PRO A 1152 -46.10 -22.98 -6.67
CA PRO A 1152 -44.79 -23.39 -6.16
C PRO A 1152 -44.26 -22.52 -5.01
N VAL A 1153 -44.62 -21.23 -4.95
CA VAL A 1153 -44.30 -20.35 -3.81
C VAL A 1153 -45.17 -20.72 -2.62
N TRP A 1154 -46.49 -20.78 -2.80
CA TRP A 1154 -47.44 -21.07 -1.73
C TRP A 1154 -47.16 -22.40 -1.02
N LYS A 1155 -46.83 -23.46 -1.77
CA LYS A 1155 -46.45 -24.76 -1.19
C LYS A 1155 -45.18 -24.66 -0.33
N ALA A 1156 -44.17 -23.91 -0.79
CA ALA A 1156 -42.93 -23.73 -0.05
C ALA A 1156 -43.12 -22.85 1.19
N THR A 1157 -43.86 -21.74 1.08
CA THR A 1157 -44.14 -20.84 2.21
C THR A 1157 -45.05 -21.49 3.24
N ALA A 1158 -46.00 -22.34 2.83
CA ALA A 1158 -46.85 -23.10 3.75
C ALA A 1158 -46.05 -24.18 4.51
N ALA A 1159 -45.18 -24.92 3.82
CA ALA A 1159 -44.31 -25.90 4.45
C ALA A 1159 -43.36 -25.24 5.47
N GLN A 1160 -42.76 -24.10 5.15
CA GLN A 1160 -41.95 -23.34 6.11
C GLN A 1160 -42.81 -22.73 7.23
N ALA A 1161 -44.03 -22.26 6.93
CA ALA A 1161 -44.92 -21.73 7.97
C ALA A 1161 -45.26 -22.80 9.04
N VAL A 1162 -45.37 -24.07 8.66
CA VAL A 1162 -45.48 -25.20 9.61
C VAL A 1162 -44.21 -25.36 10.44
N THR A 1163 -43.02 -25.33 9.84
CA THR A 1163 -41.75 -25.51 10.60
C THR A 1163 -41.48 -24.37 11.59
N VAL A 1164 -41.87 -23.13 11.25
CA VAL A 1164 -41.71 -21.95 12.10
C VAL A 1164 -43.00 -21.49 12.80
N ALA A 1165 -44.06 -22.34 12.84
CA ALA A 1165 -45.38 -22.00 13.39
C ALA A 1165 -45.32 -21.41 14.82
N ARG A 1166 -44.31 -21.80 15.61
CA ARG A 1166 -44.07 -21.35 16.99
C ARG A 1166 -43.46 -19.95 17.12
N SER A 1167 -42.93 -19.34 16.06
CA SER A 1167 -42.30 -18.00 16.10
C SER A 1167 -43.13 -16.89 15.43
N PHE A 1168 -44.23 -17.21 14.74
CA PHE A 1168 -45.20 -16.22 14.22
C PHE A 1168 -45.71 -15.25 15.30
N SER A 1169 -46.03 -14.02 14.90
CA SER A 1169 -47.01 -13.19 15.63
C SER A 1169 -48.44 -13.52 15.16
N LEU A 1170 -49.45 -13.04 15.88
CA LEU A 1170 -50.85 -13.17 15.44
C LEU A 1170 -51.08 -12.44 14.11
N GLU A 1171 -50.59 -11.20 14.01
CA GLU A 1171 -50.71 -10.33 12.83
C GLU A 1171 -50.04 -10.94 11.57
N ASP A 1172 -48.84 -11.54 11.72
CA ASP A 1172 -48.16 -12.22 10.61
C ASP A 1172 -48.93 -13.47 10.16
N ALA A 1173 -49.50 -14.22 11.11
CA ALA A 1173 -50.24 -15.44 10.82
C ALA A 1173 -51.58 -15.13 10.14
N GLU A 1174 -52.31 -14.11 10.61
CA GLU A 1174 -53.52 -13.58 9.97
C GLU A 1174 -53.22 -13.12 8.53
N THR A 1175 -52.23 -12.23 8.35
CA THR A 1175 -51.81 -11.71 7.04
C THR A 1175 -51.44 -12.83 6.05
N LEU A 1176 -50.78 -13.89 6.53
CA LEU A 1176 -50.41 -15.05 5.71
C LEU A 1176 -51.61 -15.91 5.33
N LEU A 1177 -52.53 -16.18 6.27
CA LEU A 1177 -53.72 -16.99 6.05
C LEU A 1177 -54.76 -16.27 5.17
N GLU A 1178 -54.96 -14.96 5.36
CA GLU A 1178 -55.75 -14.11 4.46
C GLU A 1178 -55.17 -14.06 3.05
N GLY A 1179 -53.85 -13.96 2.92
CA GLY A 1179 -53.16 -14.02 1.63
C GLY A 1179 -53.36 -15.35 0.89
N TYR A 1180 -53.48 -16.47 1.62
CA TYR A 1180 -53.87 -17.76 1.03
C TYR A 1180 -55.37 -17.83 0.69
N ALA A 1181 -56.24 -17.37 1.59
CA ALA A 1181 -57.69 -17.41 1.40
C ALA A 1181 -58.15 -16.57 0.19
N SER A 1182 -57.59 -15.36 0.04
CA SER A 1182 -57.83 -14.47 -1.11
C SER A 1182 -57.36 -15.03 -2.45
N GLN A 1183 -56.42 -15.97 -2.44
CA GLN A 1183 -55.93 -16.68 -3.63
C GLN A 1183 -56.57 -18.08 -3.80
N SER A 1184 -57.54 -18.43 -2.96
CA SER A 1184 -58.19 -19.76 -2.92
C SER A 1184 -57.18 -20.91 -2.77
N TYR A 1185 -56.09 -20.69 -2.03
CA TYR A 1185 -55.12 -21.72 -1.67
C TYR A 1185 -55.41 -22.23 -0.27
N PHE A 1186 -55.62 -23.53 -0.11
CA PHE A 1186 -55.78 -24.18 1.19
C PHE A 1186 -54.65 -25.17 1.45
N ASN A 1187 -54.07 -25.13 2.64
CA ASN A 1187 -53.08 -26.10 3.11
C ASN A 1187 -53.46 -26.50 4.54
N GLN A 1188 -53.99 -27.71 4.68
CA GLN A 1188 -54.55 -28.20 5.94
C GLN A 1188 -53.53 -28.19 7.08
N GLU A 1189 -52.28 -28.60 6.83
CA GLU A 1189 -51.21 -28.66 7.83
C GLU A 1189 -50.82 -27.28 8.35
N CYS A 1190 -50.69 -26.30 7.44
CA CYS A 1190 -50.38 -24.91 7.77
C CYS A 1190 -51.52 -24.24 8.54
N VAL A 1191 -52.77 -24.46 8.11
CA VAL A 1191 -53.96 -23.94 8.81
C VAL A 1191 -54.09 -24.58 10.18
N SER A 1192 -53.93 -25.90 10.32
CA SER A 1192 -53.99 -26.56 11.63
C SER A 1192 -52.87 -26.10 12.57
N ALA A 1193 -51.63 -26.01 12.10
CA ALA A 1193 -50.49 -25.61 12.94
C ALA A 1193 -50.60 -24.16 13.44
N LEU A 1194 -51.17 -23.26 12.64
CA LEU A 1194 -51.39 -21.86 13.04
C LEU A 1194 -52.66 -21.68 13.87
N THR A 1195 -53.75 -22.40 13.59
CA THR A 1195 -54.99 -22.35 14.41
C THR A 1195 -54.84 -23.05 15.76
N GLU A 1196 -54.02 -24.11 15.88
CA GLU A 1196 -53.66 -24.72 17.16
C GLU A 1196 -53.00 -23.69 18.10
N ARG A 1197 -52.17 -22.81 17.54
CA ARG A 1197 -51.49 -21.75 18.30
C ARG A 1197 -52.34 -20.49 18.49
N PHE A 1198 -53.16 -20.14 17.49
CA PHE A 1198 -54.00 -18.96 17.46
C PHE A 1198 -55.44 -19.33 17.06
N PRO A 1199 -56.29 -19.78 18.00
CA PRO A 1199 -57.64 -20.26 17.70
C PRO A 1199 -58.55 -19.23 17.01
N GLU A 1200 -58.26 -17.94 17.19
CA GLU A 1200 -58.96 -16.81 16.56
C GLU A 1200 -58.93 -16.87 15.02
N LEU A 1201 -57.84 -17.42 14.44
CA LEU A 1201 -57.65 -17.56 13.00
C LEU A 1201 -58.56 -18.60 12.35
N ALA A 1202 -59.27 -19.43 13.14
CA ALA A 1202 -60.22 -20.42 12.61
C ALA A 1202 -61.44 -19.77 11.92
N ASN A 1203 -61.65 -18.46 12.11
CA ASN A 1203 -62.73 -17.70 11.47
C ASN A 1203 -62.39 -17.27 10.02
N ILE A 1204 -61.15 -17.44 9.56
CA ILE A 1204 -60.74 -17.04 8.20
C ILE A 1204 -61.38 -17.98 7.17
N SER A 1205 -62.35 -17.45 6.43
CA SER A 1205 -63.14 -18.21 5.45
C SER A 1205 -62.35 -18.45 4.16
N TYR A 1206 -61.81 -19.66 4.02
CA TYR A 1206 -61.38 -20.19 2.73
C TYR A 1206 -62.63 -20.48 1.90
N GLY A 1207 -62.88 -19.66 0.89
CA GLY A 1207 -64.12 -19.74 0.09
C GLY A 1207 -64.37 -21.15 -0.45
N LEU A 1208 -65.63 -21.60 -0.39
CA LEU A 1208 -66.15 -22.93 -0.75
C LEU A 1208 -66.03 -23.32 -2.25
N ALA A 1209 -65.02 -22.82 -2.96
CA ALA A 1209 -64.90 -22.91 -4.42
C ALA A 1209 -64.66 -24.34 -4.95
N GLU A 1210 -64.15 -25.28 -4.13
CA GLU A 1210 -63.87 -26.65 -4.57
C GLU A 1210 -65.11 -27.54 -4.71
N THR A 1211 -66.25 -27.24 -4.05
CA THR A 1211 -67.43 -28.12 -4.09
C THR A 1211 -68.30 -27.99 -5.34
N LEU A 1212 -67.96 -27.11 -6.28
CA LEU A 1212 -68.69 -26.94 -7.56
C LEU A 1212 -67.93 -27.46 -8.80
N ALA A 1213 -66.63 -27.76 -8.69
CA ALA A 1213 -65.82 -28.19 -9.85
C ALA A 1213 -65.97 -29.70 -10.15
N GLU A 1214 -66.03 -30.56 -9.13
CA GLU A 1214 -66.11 -32.02 -9.32
C GLU A 1214 -67.52 -32.53 -9.71
N GLY A 1215 -68.52 -31.65 -9.75
CA GLY A 1215 -69.93 -32.03 -9.94
C GLY A 1215 -70.37 -32.29 -11.39
N ASN A 1216 -69.57 -31.93 -12.42
CA ASN A 1216 -70.08 -31.80 -13.79
C ASN A 1216 -69.33 -32.59 -14.89
N GLU A 1217 -68.28 -33.36 -14.57
CA GLU A 1217 -67.55 -34.20 -15.56
C GLU A 1217 -68.00 -35.68 -15.58
N ARG A 1218 -69.31 -35.93 -15.62
CA ARG A 1218 -69.87 -37.29 -15.79
C ARG A 1218 -70.98 -37.42 -16.84
N SER A 1219 -70.84 -36.78 -18.01
CA SER A 1219 -71.62 -37.17 -19.20
C SER A 1219 -71.13 -36.60 -20.55
N SER A 1220 -70.17 -37.26 -21.21
CA SER A 1220 -70.16 -37.38 -22.68
C SER A 1220 -69.10 -38.39 -23.16
N SER A 1221 -69.54 -39.54 -23.65
CA SER A 1221 -68.70 -40.60 -24.22
C SER A 1221 -68.77 -40.63 -25.74
N GLY A 1222 -67.62 -40.76 -26.41
CA GLY A 1222 -67.48 -41.05 -27.85
C GLY A 1222 -67.39 -39.80 -28.76
N SER A 1223 -66.74 -39.86 -29.93
CA SER A 1223 -65.89 -40.91 -30.52
C SER A 1223 -65.14 -40.34 -31.74
N ASP A 1224 -63.92 -40.83 -32.02
CA ASP A 1224 -63.18 -40.87 -33.31
C ASP A 1224 -63.08 -39.63 -34.25
N GLY A 1225 -61.93 -39.50 -34.93
CA GLY A 1225 -61.89 -38.81 -36.24
C GLY A 1225 -60.67 -37.93 -36.58
N SER A 1226 -59.51 -38.57 -36.81
CA SER A 1226 -58.46 -38.21 -37.80
C SER A 1226 -58.36 -36.82 -38.49
N GLU A 1227 -57.13 -36.28 -38.45
CA GLU A 1227 -56.36 -35.68 -39.57
C GLU A 1227 -56.72 -34.32 -40.24
N SER A 1228 -55.75 -33.41 -40.10
CA SER A 1228 -55.00 -32.72 -41.20
C SER A 1228 -55.52 -31.44 -41.90
N GLU A 1229 -54.65 -30.42 -41.81
CA GLU A 1229 -54.30 -29.37 -42.78
C GLU A 1229 -55.28 -28.27 -43.29
N ARG A 1230 -54.82 -27.03 -43.07
CA ARG A 1230 -54.77 -25.83 -43.96
C ARG A 1230 -55.69 -24.62 -43.74
N ARG A 1231 -54.98 -23.48 -43.57
CA ARG A 1231 -55.24 -22.10 -44.05
C ARG A 1231 -56.51 -21.36 -43.57
N GLY A 1232 -56.27 -20.23 -42.90
CA GLY A 1232 -56.34 -18.95 -43.63
C GLY A 1232 -57.25 -17.83 -43.09
N GLN A 1233 -56.61 -16.90 -42.36
CA GLN A 1233 -56.88 -15.44 -42.33
C GLN A 1233 -58.24 -14.87 -41.82
N THR A 1234 -58.17 -13.59 -41.42
CA THR A 1234 -59.25 -12.65 -41.06
C THR A 1234 -60.11 -12.98 -39.83
N GLU A 1235 -60.62 -12.04 -39.02
CA GLU A 1235 -60.19 -10.68 -38.59
C GLU A 1235 -61.12 -10.25 -37.42
N THR A 1236 -60.92 -9.07 -36.80
CA THR A 1236 -61.91 -8.30 -35.98
C THR A 1236 -62.57 -8.99 -34.75
N SER A 1237 -62.18 -8.72 -33.49
CA SER A 1237 -62.40 -7.51 -32.65
C SER A 1237 -63.49 -7.66 -31.57
N GLN A 1238 -63.27 -7.04 -30.40
CA GLN A 1238 -64.19 -6.87 -29.24
C GLN A 1238 -64.49 -8.16 -28.44
N GLY A 1239 -64.56 -8.16 -27.10
CA GLY A 1239 -64.33 -7.09 -26.11
C GLY A 1239 -64.58 -7.63 -24.67
N VAL A 1240 -64.52 -6.73 -23.68
CA VAL A 1240 -64.52 -6.97 -22.20
C VAL A 1240 -63.13 -7.33 -21.65
#